data_AF-A0A9Q3ZRV1-F1
#
_entry.id   AF-A0A9Q3ZRV1-F1
#
_cell.length_a   1.000
_cell.length_b   1.000
_cell.length_c   1.000
_cell.angle_alpha   90.00
_cell.angle_beta   90.00
_cell.angle_gamma   90.00
#
_symmetry.space_group_name_H-M   'P 1'
#
loop_
_entity.id
_entity.type
_entity.pdbx_description
1 polymer ?
#
loop_
_entity_poly.entity_id
_entity_poly.type
_entity_poly.pdbx_seq_one_letter_code
_entity_poly.pdbx_strand_id
1 'polypeptide(L)'
;MYRVRSVVIRKLTYGAPLRLSKVLLRYNRYKLASQLLYLPGRYKPNCPKTLRLRERAYEGLGDFERAAEYKARQLRPQMAEPIEQKDYARLFALMAEIERTCRPAPYKAGHLIAQQMVSEPGRRRLLSAALKTQRKYPDSIFLIHIITLCRAMKGAYHPAARRIVKELANLEAAPELLMKRRTKILQDSLRMVDLIAREAMDWASEDGDYDSLVVASAGKKESKAEKASAKAENGDEGSEGSFGAAGMQDFKELALQGRMRDTYLEICDKGFAEAETLQARIKAVQEMLRASVRHVPDYSSSYELARTRLAEMTAELEPLFDDSAPRTAQQKTELMLVLCDYLLLVRRLGLRAEIDRVHARMEALSERAEMLPFLWPVPATIARDTGEVARSSRIMARLDGHRPKINRDMQSYFRWAMIAREYEKANAFYKVLPKNLRRRSGLLYYANILQRQGRFNEALNLVKEVYGQMLSNPSTVNAFSSHSLIKRVGELRFLIETAKHFQSVPQPKNPKGVLLIAPRNIDHLRRNPLMVLPELKRRGWAVVPIVEGFLPRELTGIEEIDVLNGALNPNIVFSPEAAEAMPDVEDFVFDPGNATLRWGEIDLGHSLWEDAAINRRRYSIHWHCPELQHYLGGLAEWTRAEARVLQYALKTTRDRNLPGACIALFSCRLPDSLFRFFCEEHGDPKSFFCLQVANGYQNYFTNFSTNISQRFVMRNVTQYPQVRSGSFPIPEFFENYYEQKKDDIPAIMERFIGVTKVKRSTEGTSGRPKEAQALDKRLKEWRAKGGKIACAFGKVVCDSAVPFDGGPAHSNMKDWINHCIRTVQGSNTLLLIKPHPHELNNQIATFPTEYFRDLLDEPLGENAVFMGHRWFDMHDMLERMDLGLVYNGTTAIELGIMGVPCVLAGHFAPIDYPIGHVSVRDRQEFEAYLRFEKPAEVAPDLRERAAVWLDYMANEEFTQAYRFHARPVTNKVLYPPYWFQDDVKRHQKAPDPAVIELAGRALGERFEPGFATAAVPV
;
A
#
# COMPACT_ATOMS: atom_id res chain seq x y z
N MET A 1 61.51 -9.96 45.17
CA MET A 1 61.73 -10.70 43.89
C MET A 1 60.49 -10.81 42.98
N TYR A 2 59.31 -11.21 43.47
CA TYR A 2 58.12 -11.44 42.62
C TYR A 2 57.65 -10.21 41.80
N ARG A 3 57.68 -9.00 42.40
CA ARG A 3 57.40 -7.72 41.71
C ARG A 3 58.40 -7.37 40.60
N VAL A 4 59.68 -7.72 40.78
CA VAL A 4 60.72 -7.44 39.77
C VAL A 4 60.57 -8.40 38.58
N ARG A 5 60.33 -9.68 38.86
CA ARG A 5 60.08 -10.71 37.83
C ARG A 5 58.83 -10.38 36.99
N SER A 6 57.74 -9.92 37.62
CA SER A 6 56.52 -9.53 36.89
C SER A 6 56.68 -8.27 36.03
N VAL A 7 57.47 -7.28 36.48
CA VAL A 7 57.77 -6.06 35.71
C VAL A 7 58.69 -6.37 34.52
N VAL A 8 59.71 -7.21 34.71
CA VAL A 8 60.64 -7.62 33.65
C VAL A 8 59.90 -8.45 32.59
N ILE A 9 59.10 -9.44 33.01
CA ILE A 9 58.27 -10.24 32.10
C ILE A 9 57.31 -9.34 31.33
N ARG A 10 56.63 -8.37 31.98
CA ARG A 10 55.73 -7.43 31.30
C ARG A 10 56.46 -6.49 30.32
N LYS A 11 57.70 -6.07 30.63
CA LYS A 11 58.51 -5.28 29.70
C LYS A 11 58.92 -6.09 28.47
N LEU A 12 59.34 -7.35 28.65
CA LEU A 12 59.80 -8.21 27.55
C LEU A 12 58.65 -8.78 26.70
N THR A 13 57.51 -9.15 27.28
CA THR A 13 56.40 -9.77 26.56
C THR A 13 55.39 -8.76 25.98
N TYR A 14 55.40 -7.51 26.47
CA TYR A 14 54.42 -6.49 26.06
C TYR A 14 55.06 -5.17 25.64
N GLY A 15 55.95 -4.60 26.47
CA GLY A 15 56.54 -3.27 26.23
C GLY A 15 57.50 -3.19 25.04
N ALA A 16 58.50 -4.08 25.00
CA ALA A 16 59.51 -4.13 23.94
C ALA A 16 58.92 -4.54 22.58
N PRO A 17 58.03 -5.56 22.48
CA PRO A 17 57.42 -5.93 21.21
C PRO A 17 56.59 -4.79 20.59
N LEU A 18 55.85 -4.00 21.39
CA LEU A 18 55.08 -2.85 20.87
C LEU A 18 55.97 -1.73 20.31
N ARG A 19 57.13 -1.45 20.94
CA ARG A 19 58.07 -0.43 20.45
C ARG A 19 58.77 -0.91 19.18
N LEU A 20 59.26 -2.15 19.18
CA LEU A 20 59.93 -2.73 18.02
C LEU A 20 58.99 -2.86 16.82
N SER A 21 57.73 -3.27 17.04
CA SER A 21 56.73 -3.36 15.99
C SER A 21 56.41 -1.99 15.36
N LYS A 22 56.40 -0.90 16.15
CA LYS A 22 56.26 0.46 15.58
C LYS A 22 57.39 0.82 14.63
N VAL A 23 58.63 0.46 14.98
CA VAL A 23 59.80 0.70 14.14
C VAL A 23 59.70 -0.14 12.87
N LEU A 24 59.39 -1.44 13.00
CA LEU A 24 59.23 -2.35 11.85
C LEU A 24 58.13 -1.90 10.89
N LEU A 25 57.00 -1.38 11.40
CA LEU A 25 55.93 -0.81 10.58
C LEU A 25 56.35 0.47 9.84
N ARG A 26 57.31 1.25 10.36
CA ARG A 26 57.86 2.43 9.65
C ARG A 26 58.76 2.01 8.48
N TYR A 27 59.41 0.85 8.58
CA TYR A 27 60.27 0.28 7.54
C TYR A 27 59.55 -0.78 6.67
N ASN A 28 58.22 -0.77 6.65
CA ASN A 28 57.39 -1.69 5.85
C ASN A 28 57.70 -3.20 6.09
N ARG A 29 58.20 -3.56 7.28
CA ARG A 29 58.46 -4.96 7.69
C ARG A 29 57.22 -5.57 8.36
N TYR A 30 56.13 -5.67 7.60
CA TYR A 30 54.81 -6.00 8.12
C TYR A 30 54.69 -7.42 8.70
N LYS A 31 55.34 -8.41 8.07
CA LYS A 31 55.36 -9.82 8.54
C LYS A 31 56.01 -9.97 9.92
N LEU A 32 57.17 -9.34 10.10
CA LEU A 32 57.90 -9.34 11.38
C LEU A 32 57.13 -8.56 12.46
N ALA A 33 56.54 -7.42 12.09
CA ALA A 33 55.68 -6.67 13.00
C ALA A 33 54.46 -7.50 13.44
N SER A 34 53.81 -8.24 12.54
CA SER A 34 52.63 -9.06 12.89
C SER A 34 52.98 -10.21 13.85
N GLN A 35 54.13 -10.86 13.62
CA GLN A 35 54.66 -11.92 14.49
C GLN A 35 54.98 -11.40 15.90
N LEU A 36 55.67 -10.25 16.00
CA LEU A 36 55.99 -9.64 17.30
C LEU A 36 54.75 -9.15 18.05
N LEU A 37 53.71 -8.72 17.34
CA LEU A 37 52.44 -8.29 17.92
C LEU A 37 51.55 -9.45 18.41
N TYR A 38 51.90 -10.71 18.11
CA TYR A 38 51.18 -11.88 18.62
C TYR A 38 51.18 -11.93 20.15
N LEU A 39 52.34 -11.73 20.79
CA LEU A 39 52.49 -11.78 22.25
C LEU A 39 51.73 -10.66 22.97
N PRO A 40 51.86 -9.36 22.59
CA PRO A 40 51.01 -8.30 23.11
C PRO A 40 49.52 -8.54 22.86
N GLY A 41 49.17 -9.12 21.71
CA GLY A 41 47.81 -9.47 21.31
C GLY A 41 47.20 -10.60 22.14
N ARG A 42 48.00 -11.54 22.64
CA ARG A 42 47.57 -12.61 23.57
C ARG A 42 47.44 -12.09 24.99
N TYR A 43 48.37 -11.23 25.44
CA TYR A 43 48.40 -10.73 26.81
C TYR A 43 47.37 -9.62 27.10
N LYS A 44 47.14 -8.71 26.13
CA LYS A 44 46.06 -7.70 26.21
C LYS A 44 45.32 -7.62 24.86
N PRO A 45 44.38 -8.53 24.60
CA PRO A 45 43.72 -8.66 23.30
C PRO A 45 42.91 -7.42 22.89
N ASN A 46 42.46 -6.60 23.84
CA ASN A 46 41.63 -5.42 23.58
C ASN A 46 42.37 -4.09 23.83
N CYS A 47 43.70 -4.09 23.97
CA CYS A 47 44.43 -2.82 24.14
C CYS A 47 44.41 -2.00 22.84
N PRO A 48 43.95 -0.72 22.85
CA PRO A 48 43.89 0.11 21.65
C PRO A 48 45.23 0.27 20.91
N LYS A 49 46.34 0.39 21.67
CA LYS A 49 47.69 0.51 21.10
C LYS A 49 48.11 -0.75 20.35
N THR A 50 47.77 -1.93 20.87
CA THR A 50 48.07 -3.22 20.24
C THR A 50 47.20 -3.44 19.01
N LEU A 51 45.90 -3.16 19.11
CA LEU A 51 44.95 -3.30 17.99
C LEU A 51 45.35 -2.42 16.80
N ARG A 52 45.69 -1.14 17.02
CA ARG A 52 46.13 -0.21 15.97
C ARG A 52 47.40 -0.67 15.25
N LEU A 53 48.34 -1.28 15.98
CA LEU A 53 49.58 -1.79 15.36
C LEU A 53 49.31 -3.09 14.59
N ARG A 54 48.39 -3.94 15.08
CA ARG A 54 47.99 -5.16 14.35
C ARG A 54 47.23 -4.82 13.08
N GLU A 55 46.28 -3.88 13.14
CA GLU A 55 45.59 -3.33 11.96
C GLU A 55 46.60 -2.95 10.87
N ARG A 56 47.53 -2.04 11.18
CA ARG A 56 48.56 -1.58 10.23
C ARG A 56 49.48 -2.69 9.72
N ALA A 57 49.77 -3.69 10.55
CA ALA A 57 50.61 -4.82 10.14
C ALA A 57 49.88 -5.72 9.15
N TYR A 58 48.61 -6.05 9.39
CA TYR A 58 47.84 -6.91 8.49
C TYR A 58 47.40 -6.17 7.21
N GLU A 59 47.12 -4.87 7.31
CA GLU A 59 46.86 -4.02 6.15
C GLU A 59 48.07 -3.97 5.20
N GLY A 60 49.28 -3.77 5.72
CA GLY A 60 50.51 -3.81 4.92
C GLY A 60 50.87 -5.21 4.39
N LEU A 61 50.24 -6.28 4.90
CA LEU A 61 50.36 -7.65 4.37
C LEU A 61 49.31 -7.97 3.30
N GLY A 62 48.38 -7.05 3.00
CA GLY A 62 47.23 -7.32 2.12
C GLY A 62 46.12 -8.16 2.78
N ASP A 63 46.21 -8.47 4.08
CA ASP A 63 45.18 -9.19 4.84
C ASP A 63 44.14 -8.20 5.39
N PHE A 64 43.35 -7.65 4.46
CA PHE A 64 42.36 -6.61 4.76
C PHE A 64 41.23 -7.11 5.69
N GLU A 65 40.91 -8.40 5.69
CA GLU A 65 39.86 -8.95 6.55
C GLU A 65 40.28 -8.89 8.03
N ARG A 66 41.51 -9.31 8.36
CA ARG A 66 42.02 -9.22 9.73
C ARG A 66 42.28 -7.78 10.15
N ALA A 67 42.77 -6.94 9.24
CA ALA A 67 42.93 -5.51 9.52
C ALA A 67 41.59 -4.87 9.93
N ALA A 68 40.52 -5.15 9.17
CA ALA A 68 39.17 -4.69 9.45
C ALA A 68 38.63 -5.22 10.79
N GLU A 69 38.93 -6.47 11.17
CA GLU A 69 38.56 -7.02 12.47
C GLU A 69 39.18 -6.21 13.63
N TYR A 70 40.49 -5.95 13.57
CA TYR A 70 41.18 -5.19 14.62
C TYR A 70 40.68 -3.75 14.71
N LYS A 71 40.43 -3.11 13.56
CA LYS A 71 39.85 -1.77 13.50
C LYS A 71 38.46 -1.73 14.14
N ALA A 72 37.58 -2.66 13.80
CA ALA A 72 36.25 -2.75 14.41
C ALA A 72 36.32 -2.96 15.93
N ARG A 73 37.25 -3.80 16.41
CA ARG A 73 37.48 -4.02 17.85
C ARG A 73 38.00 -2.78 18.56
N GLN A 74 38.76 -1.92 17.87
CA GLN A 74 39.22 -0.64 18.41
C GLN A 74 38.07 0.39 18.48
N LEU A 75 37.16 0.41 17.51
CA LEU A 75 36.08 1.39 17.42
C LEU A 75 34.93 1.13 18.40
N ARG A 76 34.55 -0.14 18.61
CA ARG A 76 33.38 -0.50 19.45
C ARG A 76 33.41 0.09 20.87
N PRO A 77 34.53 0.04 21.64
CA PRO A 77 34.57 0.64 22.98
C PRO A 77 34.40 2.16 22.96
N GLN A 78 34.85 2.85 21.91
CA GLN A 78 34.75 4.31 21.78
C GLN A 78 33.30 4.78 21.58
N MET A 79 32.39 3.88 21.21
CA MET A 79 30.97 4.19 21.05
C MET A 79 30.20 4.24 22.37
N ALA A 80 30.77 3.74 23.48
CA ALA A 80 30.05 3.67 24.76
C ALA A 80 29.62 5.05 25.27
N GLU A 81 30.55 6.00 25.31
CA GLU A 81 30.31 7.38 25.78
C GLU A 81 29.28 8.13 24.90
N PRO A 82 29.40 8.16 23.55
CA PRO A 82 28.37 8.77 22.68
C PRO A 82 26.98 8.14 22.82
N ILE A 83 26.90 6.83 23.06
CA ILE A 83 25.61 6.14 23.28
C ILE A 83 24.97 6.61 24.59
N GLU A 84 25.75 6.70 25.67
CA GLU A 84 25.28 7.13 26.98
C GLU A 84 24.84 8.61 26.97
N GLN A 85 25.65 9.48 26.38
CA GLN A 85 25.36 10.92 26.25
C GLN A 85 24.32 11.24 25.18
N LYS A 86 23.89 10.24 24.38
CA LYS A 86 23.03 10.43 23.19
C LYS A 86 23.61 11.46 22.19
N ASP A 87 24.94 11.51 22.05
CA ASP A 87 25.63 12.34 21.06
C ASP A 87 25.61 11.64 19.69
N TYR A 88 24.56 11.94 18.92
CA TYR A 88 24.37 11.36 17.58
C TYR A 88 25.47 11.76 16.59
N ALA A 89 26.09 12.93 16.72
CA ALA A 89 27.09 13.38 15.76
C ALA A 89 28.39 12.57 15.90
N ARG A 90 28.86 12.39 17.15
CA ARG A 90 30.03 11.55 17.46
C ARG A 90 29.72 10.07 17.23
N LEU A 91 28.51 9.61 17.54
CA LEU A 91 28.09 8.25 17.21
C LEU A 91 28.12 7.99 15.70
N PHE A 92 27.57 8.91 14.90
CA PHE A 92 27.57 8.78 13.44
C PHE A 92 28.97 8.80 12.83
N ALA A 93 29.91 9.58 13.40
CA ALA A 93 31.30 9.57 12.96
C ALA A 93 31.94 8.18 13.15
N LEU A 94 31.72 7.57 14.33
CA LEU A 94 32.19 6.22 14.61
C LEU A 94 31.47 5.17 13.75
N MET A 95 30.18 5.35 13.45
CA MET A 95 29.43 4.46 12.56
C MET A 95 29.97 4.49 11.12
N ALA A 96 30.30 5.67 10.59
CA ALA A 96 30.94 5.82 9.28
C ALA A 96 32.33 5.15 9.23
N GLU A 97 33.08 5.17 10.33
CA GLU A 97 34.35 4.45 10.41
C GLU A 97 34.17 2.93 10.51
N ILE A 98 33.16 2.47 11.25
CA ILE A 98 32.81 1.03 11.33
C ILE A 98 32.32 0.51 9.98
N GLU A 99 31.58 1.30 9.21
CA GLU A 99 31.12 0.94 7.87
C GLU A 99 32.24 0.43 6.97
N ARG A 100 33.39 1.12 6.98
CA ARG A 100 34.59 0.75 6.23
C ARG A 100 35.20 -0.59 6.64
N THR A 101 34.85 -1.12 7.81
CA THR A 101 35.30 -2.43 8.29
C THR A 101 34.41 -3.59 7.82
N CYS A 102 33.24 -3.32 7.24
CA CYS A 102 32.25 -4.36 6.92
C CYS A 102 31.78 -5.20 8.13
N ARG A 103 32.04 -4.75 9.36
CA ARG A 103 31.66 -5.43 10.61
C ARG A 103 30.55 -4.64 11.34
N PRO A 104 29.75 -5.29 12.18
CA PRO A 104 28.72 -4.60 12.95
C PRO A 104 29.31 -3.78 14.12
N ALA A 105 28.65 -2.66 14.39
CA ALA A 105 28.75 -1.86 15.61
C ALA A 105 28.05 -2.57 16.79
N PRO A 106 28.20 -2.08 18.03
CA PRO A 106 27.43 -2.58 19.16
C PRO A 106 25.92 -2.41 18.92
N TYR A 107 25.13 -3.41 19.25
CA TYR A 107 23.66 -3.38 19.12
C TYR A 107 23.03 -2.10 19.69
N LYS A 108 23.52 -1.63 20.85
CA LYS A 108 23.03 -0.42 21.52
C LYS A 108 23.11 0.84 20.63
N ALA A 109 24.11 0.93 19.74
CA ALA A 109 24.24 2.04 18.80
C ALA A 109 23.08 2.06 17.80
N GLY A 110 22.85 0.92 17.12
CA GLY A 110 21.75 0.79 16.16
C GLY A 110 20.38 0.92 16.82
N HIS A 111 20.21 0.37 18.02
CA HIS A 111 18.98 0.51 18.80
C HIS A 111 18.66 1.97 19.16
N LEU A 112 19.66 2.76 19.57
CA LEU A 112 19.49 4.18 19.87
C LEU A 112 19.05 4.97 18.62
N ILE A 113 19.64 4.68 17.44
CA ILE A 113 19.22 5.30 16.17
C ILE A 113 17.79 4.89 15.82
N ALA A 114 17.45 3.60 15.93
CA ALA A 114 16.11 3.08 15.65
C ALA A 114 15.03 3.77 16.49
N GLN A 115 15.29 4.01 17.79
CA GLN A 115 14.37 4.69 18.69
C GLN A 115 14.04 6.12 18.23
N GLN A 116 15.00 6.84 17.65
CA GLN A 116 14.78 8.18 17.13
C GLN A 116 14.09 8.17 15.76
N MET A 117 14.42 7.20 14.90
CA MET A 117 13.92 7.15 13.52
C MET A 117 12.39 7.05 13.42
N VAL A 118 11.76 6.43 14.42
CA VAL A 118 10.31 6.18 14.43
C VAL A 118 9.45 7.38 14.83
N SER A 119 10.04 8.55 15.09
CA SER A 119 9.30 9.79 15.39
C SER A 119 9.83 10.97 14.57
N GLU A 120 8.96 11.93 14.24
CA GLU A 120 9.38 13.10 13.48
C GLU A 120 10.44 13.95 14.23
N PRO A 121 10.29 14.29 15.52
CA PRO A 121 11.33 15.02 16.25
C PRO A 121 12.65 14.27 16.31
N GLY A 122 12.60 12.94 16.44
CA GLY A 122 13.78 12.08 16.42
C GLY A 122 14.48 12.09 15.05
N ARG A 123 13.73 11.97 13.95
CA ARG A 123 14.28 12.10 12.58
C ARG A 123 14.94 13.45 12.34
N ARG A 124 14.35 14.55 12.84
CA ARG A 124 14.96 15.90 12.74
C ARG A 124 16.32 15.96 13.46
N ARG A 125 16.42 15.38 14.67
CA ARG A 125 17.70 15.27 15.41
C ARG A 125 18.73 14.44 14.64
N LEU A 126 18.34 13.27 14.15
CA LEU A 126 19.22 12.39 13.36
C LEU A 126 19.70 13.07 12.08
N LEU A 127 18.81 13.76 11.36
CA LEU A 127 19.15 14.47 10.12
C LEU A 127 20.19 15.56 10.37
N SER A 128 20.00 16.38 11.40
CA SER A 128 20.95 17.45 11.76
C SER A 128 22.35 16.87 12.09
N ALA A 129 22.39 15.83 12.93
CA ALA A 129 23.64 15.17 13.29
C ALA A 129 24.32 14.51 12.08
N ALA A 130 23.57 13.80 11.25
CA ALA A 130 24.10 13.14 10.06
C ALA A 130 24.67 14.15 9.04
N LEU A 131 23.99 15.28 8.81
CA LEU A 131 24.48 16.35 7.94
C LEU A 131 25.78 16.98 8.44
N LYS A 132 25.90 17.21 9.76
CA LYS A 132 27.13 17.72 10.39
C LYS A 132 28.29 16.75 10.20
N THR A 133 28.05 15.46 10.41
CA THR A 133 29.07 14.42 10.31
C THR A 133 29.47 14.12 8.87
N GLN A 134 28.53 14.17 7.93
CA GLN A 134 28.78 13.88 6.52
C GLN A 134 29.84 14.81 5.89
N ARG A 135 30.00 16.05 6.38
CA ARG A 135 31.08 16.95 5.91
C ARG A 135 32.48 16.35 6.10
N LYS A 136 32.67 15.51 7.13
CA LYS A 136 33.94 14.83 7.44
C LYS A 136 34.04 13.43 6.81
N TYR A 137 32.92 12.84 6.43
CA TYR A 137 32.82 11.50 5.86
C TYR A 137 31.85 11.52 4.66
N PRO A 138 32.19 12.24 3.56
CA PRO A 138 31.26 12.45 2.44
C PRO A 138 30.87 11.14 1.74
N ASP A 139 31.76 10.16 1.77
CA ASP A 139 31.71 8.87 1.10
C ASP A 139 30.98 7.76 1.90
N SER A 140 30.57 8.04 3.16
CA SER A 140 29.78 7.10 3.97
C SER A 140 28.38 6.88 3.39
N ILE A 141 28.11 5.67 2.88
CA ILE A 141 26.81 5.31 2.32
C ILE A 141 25.74 5.18 3.40
N PHE A 142 26.13 4.78 4.61
CA PHE A 142 25.22 4.76 5.76
C PHE A 142 24.68 6.17 6.09
N LEU A 143 25.54 7.19 6.09
CA LEU A 143 25.12 8.59 6.31
C LEU A 143 24.23 9.10 5.18
N ILE A 144 24.58 8.81 3.92
CA ILE A 144 23.75 9.16 2.77
C ILE A 144 22.36 8.54 2.93
N HIS A 145 22.27 7.25 3.28
CA HIS A 145 21.00 6.57 3.52
C HIS A 145 20.16 7.27 4.62
N ILE A 146 20.74 7.54 5.79
CA ILE A 146 20.04 8.19 6.91
C ILE A 146 19.53 9.58 6.50
N ILE A 147 20.35 10.36 5.81
CA ILE A 147 19.97 11.70 5.34
C ILE A 147 18.84 11.63 4.32
N THR A 148 18.96 10.74 3.33
CA THR A 148 17.97 10.53 2.27
C THR A 148 16.63 10.09 2.85
N LEU A 149 16.62 9.10 3.74
CA LEU A 149 15.41 8.63 4.43
C LEU A 149 14.73 9.75 5.22
N CYS A 150 15.50 10.47 6.06
CA CYS A 150 14.95 11.56 6.86
C CYS A 150 14.43 12.73 6.01
N ARG A 151 15.09 13.05 4.89
CA ARG A 151 14.62 14.09 3.95
C ARG A 151 13.35 13.66 3.23
N ALA A 152 13.33 12.45 2.68
CA ALA A 152 12.16 11.91 1.99
C ALA A 152 10.93 11.87 2.92
N MET A 153 11.08 11.36 4.16
CA MET A 153 10.01 11.34 5.16
C MET A 153 9.58 12.74 5.67
N LYS A 154 10.34 13.79 5.38
CA LYS A 154 9.95 15.20 5.62
C LYS A 154 9.21 15.81 4.41
N GLY A 155 9.03 15.07 3.32
CA GLY A 155 8.47 15.55 2.06
C GLY A 155 9.50 16.09 1.07
N ALA A 156 10.81 16.05 1.39
CA ALA A 156 11.88 16.50 0.50
C ALA A 156 12.45 15.34 -0.36
N TYR A 157 11.56 14.54 -0.97
CA TYR A 157 11.95 13.36 -1.76
C TYR A 157 12.58 13.73 -3.12
N HIS A 158 12.19 14.82 -3.78
CA HIS A 158 12.84 15.31 -5.01
C HIS A 158 14.36 15.60 -4.83
N PRO A 159 14.79 16.43 -3.85
CA PRO A 159 16.22 16.57 -3.53
C PRO A 159 16.90 15.28 -3.06
N ALA A 160 16.16 14.39 -2.38
CA ALA A 160 16.70 13.12 -1.91
C ALA A 160 17.01 12.17 -3.08
N ALA A 161 16.12 12.09 -4.07
CA ALA A 161 16.27 11.28 -5.27
C ALA A 161 17.43 11.75 -6.15
N ARG A 162 17.45 13.06 -6.50
CA ARG A 162 18.53 13.66 -7.30
C ARG A 162 19.91 13.40 -6.69
N ARG A 163 20.00 13.44 -5.36
CA ARG A 163 21.22 13.09 -4.65
C ARG A 163 21.62 11.64 -4.89
N ILE A 164 20.70 10.68 -4.71
CA ILE A 164 21.00 9.25 -4.89
C ILE A 164 21.37 8.94 -6.34
N VAL A 165 20.66 9.52 -7.31
CA VAL A 165 20.97 9.40 -8.75
C VAL A 165 22.39 9.90 -9.02
N LYS A 166 22.77 11.07 -8.48
CA LYS A 166 24.14 11.58 -8.60
C LYS A 166 25.19 10.63 -8.01
N GLU A 167 24.90 9.99 -6.87
CA GLU A 167 25.82 9.03 -6.25
C GLU A 167 25.92 7.71 -7.03
N LEU A 168 24.83 7.28 -7.70
CA LEU A 168 24.81 6.13 -8.61
C LEU A 168 25.59 6.40 -9.90
N ALA A 169 25.59 7.64 -10.39
CA ALA A 169 26.38 8.04 -11.55
C ALA A 169 27.89 8.15 -11.26
N ASN A 170 28.31 8.16 -9.99
CA ASN A 170 29.71 8.36 -9.57
C ASN A 170 30.16 7.26 -8.60
N LEU A 171 30.06 5.99 -9.00
CA LEU A 171 30.36 4.83 -8.13
C LEU A 171 31.85 4.64 -7.82
N GLU A 172 32.75 5.18 -8.66
CA GLU A 172 34.21 4.94 -8.63
C GLU A 172 34.95 5.54 -7.41
N ALA A 173 34.28 6.35 -6.58
CA ALA A 173 34.87 6.97 -5.39
C ALA A 173 35.06 6.01 -4.18
N ALA A 174 34.76 4.71 -4.33
CA ALA A 174 34.80 3.73 -3.24
C ALA A 174 35.77 2.56 -3.51
N PRO A 175 36.40 1.97 -2.47
CA PRO A 175 37.20 0.75 -2.62
C PRO A 175 36.39 -0.38 -3.28
N GLU A 176 37.03 -1.17 -4.15
CA GLU A 176 36.41 -2.24 -4.96
C GLU A 176 35.55 -3.21 -4.12
N LEU A 177 36.06 -3.63 -2.96
CA LEU A 177 35.38 -4.50 -1.99
C LEU A 177 34.03 -3.94 -1.45
N LEU A 178 33.80 -2.63 -1.56
CA LEU A 178 32.60 -1.94 -1.11
C LEU A 178 31.65 -1.57 -2.25
N MET A 179 32.10 -1.58 -3.51
CA MET A 179 31.31 -1.10 -4.66
C MET A 179 29.98 -1.85 -4.80
N LYS A 180 29.99 -3.20 -4.70
CA LYS A 180 28.76 -4.02 -4.78
C LYS A 180 27.76 -3.69 -3.66
N ARG A 181 28.24 -3.45 -2.44
CA ARG A 181 27.39 -3.09 -1.29
C ARG A 181 26.88 -1.66 -1.40
N ARG A 182 27.73 -0.72 -1.82
CA ARG A 182 27.39 0.68 -2.07
C ARG A 182 26.26 0.77 -3.10
N THR A 183 26.43 0.13 -4.24
CA THR A 183 25.43 0.09 -5.32
C THR A 183 24.10 -0.41 -4.79
N LYS A 184 24.09 -1.54 -4.08
CA LYS A 184 22.86 -2.10 -3.49
C LYS A 184 22.16 -1.15 -2.53
N ILE A 185 22.89 -0.49 -1.62
CA ILE A 185 22.30 0.44 -0.64
C ILE A 185 21.75 1.69 -1.33
N LEU A 186 22.43 2.20 -2.37
CA LEU A 186 21.95 3.33 -3.17
C LEU A 186 20.66 2.96 -3.93
N GLN A 187 20.64 1.81 -4.60
CA GLN A 187 19.44 1.30 -5.28
C GLN A 187 18.26 1.10 -4.31
N ASP A 188 18.51 0.45 -3.17
CA ASP A 188 17.51 0.30 -2.10
C ASP A 188 17.01 1.67 -1.59
N SER A 189 17.90 2.66 -1.51
CA SER A 189 17.56 4.01 -1.06
C SER A 189 16.72 4.76 -2.09
N LEU A 190 17.01 4.63 -3.38
CA LEU A 190 16.20 5.21 -4.45
C LEU A 190 14.80 4.60 -4.47
N ARG A 191 14.71 3.27 -4.36
CA ARG A 191 13.43 2.55 -4.22
C ARG A 191 12.63 3.02 -3.01
N MET A 192 13.30 3.27 -1.89
CA MET A 192 12.66 3.82 -0.69
C MET A 192 12.15 5.25 -0.89
N VAL A 193 12.90 6.11 -1.60
CA VAL A 193 12.47 7.48 -1.91
C VAL A 193 11.26 7.47 -2.84
N ASP A 194 11.28 6.65 -3.91
CA ASP A 194 10.14 6.48 -4.81
C ASP A 194 8.88 6.01 -4.06
N LEU A 195 9.05 5.01 -3.20
CA LEU A 195 7.95 4.53 -2.35
C LEU A 195 7.33 5.65 -1.50
N ILE A 196 8.16 6.49 -0.87
CA ILE A 196 7.68 7.62 -0.06
C ILE A 196 7.00 8.70 -0.92
N ALA A 197 7.57 9.03 -2.09
CA ALA A 197 6.99 10.01 -3.01
C ALA A 197 5.62 9.54 -3.54
N ARG A 198 5.48 8.24 -3.82
CA ARG A 198 4.22 7.61 -4.19
C ARG A 198 3.22 7.64 -3.04
N GLU A 199 3.63 7.32 -1.82
CA GLU A 199 2.77 7.43 -0.62
C GLU A 199 2.26 8.87 -0.42
N ALA A 200 3.02 9.87 -0.89
CA ALA A 200 2.62 11.28 -0.95
C ALA A 200 1.80 11.68 -2.20
N MET A 201 1.61 10.77 -3.16
CA MET A 201 0.89 10.97 -4.44
C MET A 201 1.46 12.08 -5.33
N ASP A 202 2.79 12.25 -5.39
CA ASP A 202 3.42 13.39 -6.09
C ASP A 202 4.15 13.06 -7.40
N TRP A 203 4.76 11.89 -7.54
CA TRP A 203 5.70 11.62 -8.64
C TRP A 203 5.05 11.21 -9.98
N ALA A 204 4.20 12.09 -10.50
CA ALA A 204 3.93 12.24 -11.92
C ALA A 204 3.65 13.73 -12.17
N SER A 205 4.38 14.35 -13.10
CA SER A 205 3.93 15.62 -13.70
C SER A 205 2.59 15.40 -14.40
N GLU A 206 1.94 16.47 -14.86
CA GLU A 206 0.71 16.37 -15.66
C GLU A 206 0.90 15.48 -16.91
N ASP A 207 2.14 15.33 -17.37
CA ASP A 207 2.56 14.49 -18.51
C ASP A 207 3.11 13.11 -18.12
N GLY A 208 3.15 12.75 -16.84
CA GLY A 208 3.64 11.44 -16.38
C GLY A 208 5.16 11.23 -16.49
N ASP A 209 5.94 12.28 -16.76
CA ASP A 209 7.32 12.15 -17.19
C ASP A 209 8.33 11.89 -16.05
N TYR A 210 8.99 10.73 -16.12
CA TYR A 210 10.08 10.32 -15.24
C TYR A 210 11.46 10.75 -15.80
N ASP A 211 11.54 11.14 -17.07
CA ASP A 211 12.79 11.53 -17.75
C ASP A 211 13.39 12.79 -17.13
N SER A 212 12.57 13.70 -16.61
CA SER A 212 13.06 14.88 -15.88
C SER A 212 14.00 14.57 -14.70
N LEU A 213 13.88 13.39 -14.07
CA LEU A 213 14.79 12.90 -13.01
C LEU A 213 16.14 12.41 -13.57
N VAL A 214 16.14 11.88 -14.80
CA VAL A 214 17.33 11.37 -15.51
C VAL A 214 18.07 12.51 -16.20
N VAL A 215 17.36 13.35 -16.95
CA VAL A 215 17.89 14.47 -17.74
C VAL A 215 18.50 15.56 -16.86
N ALA A 216 17.98 15.81 -15.66
CA ALA A 216 18.56 16.79 -14.73
C ALA A 216 19.93 16.38 -14.13
N SER A 217 20.31 15.10 -14.26
CA SER A 217 21.60 14.58 -13.79
C SER A 217 22.70 14.62 -14.86
N ALA A 218 22.31 14.63 -16.14
CA ALA A 218 23.16 15.03 -17.26
C ALA A 218 23.26 16.55 -17.26
N GLY A 219 24.13 17.11 -16.42
CA GLY A 219 24.29 18.55 -16.33
C GLY A 219 24.54 19.17 -17.71
N LYS A 220 23.90 20.34 -17.95
CA LYS A 220 24.24 21.30 -19.01
C LYS A 220 25.76 21.36 -19.22
N LYS A 221 26.25 20.60 -20.20
CA LYS A 221 27.54 20.79 -20.86
C LYS A 221 27.33 21.17 -22.33
N GLU A 222 26.16 21.66 -22.69
CA GLU A 222 25.96 22.41 -23.93
C GLU A 222 26.22 23.90 -23.66
N SER A 223 27.49 24.28 -23.81
CA SER A 223 27.97 25.61 -24.22
C SER A 223 29.44 25.74 -23.83
N LYS A 224 30.32 25.02 -24.55
CA LYS A 224 31.75 25.36 -24.75
C LYS A 224 32.52 24.31 -25.57
N ALA A 225 31.85 23.28 -26.11
CA ALA A 225 32.47 22.31 -27.01
C ALA A 225 32.30 22.65 -28.51
N GLU A 226 31.80 23.84 -28.86
CA GLU A 226 31.66 24.30 -30.26
C GLU A 226 32.81 25.19 -30.76
N LYS A 227 33.93 25.29 -30.03
CA LYS A 227 35.10 26.08 -30.47
C LYS A 227 36.46 25.41 -30.29
N ALA A 228 36.51 24.08 -30.32
CA ALA A 228 37.79 23.37 -30.32
C ALA A 228 37.83 22.13 -31.22
N SER A 229 36.97 22.04 -32.24
CA SER A 229 37.12 21.06 -33.32
C SER A 229 37.98 21.64 -34.45
N ALA A 230 39.30 21.71 -34.20
CA ALA A 230 40.27 21.77 -35.28
C ALA A 230 41.62 21.25 -34.77
N LYS A 231 42.05 20.11 -35.34
CA LYS A 231 43.33 19.40 -35.17
C LYS A 231 43.44 18.46 -33.97
N ALA A 232 43.24 17.17 -34.23
CA ALA A 232 44.35 16.23 -34.41
C ALA A 232 43.78 14.81 -34.66
N GLU A 233 43.95 14.33 -35.88
CA GLU A 233 44.00 12.90 -36.17
C GLU A 233 45.31 12.35 -35.60
N ASN A 234 45.22 11.31 -34.77
CA ASN A 234 46.13 10.16 -34.74
C ASN A 234 45.64 9.17 -33.66
N GLY A 235 45.58 7.90 -34.03
CA GLY A 235 45.04 6.83 -33.20
C GLY A 235 45.91 6.47 -31.99
N ASP A 236 45.26 5.90 -30.99
CA ASP A 236 45.81 4.76 -30.24
C ASP A 236 44.66 4.02 -29.54
N GLU A 237 44.75 2.69 -29.50
CA GLU A 237 43.84 1.78 -28.84
C GLU A 237 44.01 1.90 -27.31
N GLY A 238 42.97 2.32 -26.60
CA GLY A 238 42.96 2.39 -25.14
C GLY A 238 41.55 2.20 -24.59
N SER A 239 41.24 0.98 -24.13
CA SER A 239 40.04 0.67 -23.37
C SER A 239 40.11 1.33 -21.98
N GLU A 240 39.70 2.58 -21.86
CA GLU A 240 39.43 3.22 -20.56
C GLU A 240 37.92 3.35 -20.35
N GLY A 241 37.47 2.75 -19.24
CA GLY A 241 36.08 2.42 -18.96
C GLY A 241 35.16 3.62 -18.81
N SER A 242 34.10 3.66 -19.64
CA SER A 242 32.97 4.55 -19.45
C SER A 242 31.86 3.86 -18.62
N PHE A 243 32.04 3.75 -17.30
CA PHE A 243 31.01 3.23 -16.38
C PHE A 243 29.96 4.29 -15.97
N GLY A 244 29.89 5.44 -16.66
CA GLY A 244 29.01 6.56 -16.32
C GLY A 244 27.61 6.54 -16.94
N ALA A 245 27.41 5.84 -18.06
CA ALA A 245 26.11 5.76 -18.76
C ALA A 245 25.51 4.33 -18.72
N ALA A 246 26.34 3.30 -18.86
CA ALA A 246 25.92 1.89 -18.85
C ALA A 246 25.30 1.45 -17.50
N GLY A 247 25.86 1.90 -16.37
CA GLY A 247 25.34 1.54 -15.03
C GLY A 247 23.98 2.16 -14.69
N MET A 248 23.55 3.19 -15.42
CA MET A 248 22.23 3.81 -15.28
C MET A 248 21.20 3.17 -16.24
N GLN A 249 21.66 2.66 -17.39
CA GLN A 249 20.85 1.87 -18.33
C GLN A 249 20.43 0.50 -17.75
N ASP A 250 21.24 -0.11 -16.88
CA ASP A 250 20.90 -1.40 -16.24
C ASP A 250 19.98 -1.24 -15.00
N PHE A 251 19.56 -0.02 -14.64
CA PHE A 251 18.74 0.21 -13.44
C PHE A 251 17.24 -0.05 -13.68
N LYS A 252 16.90 -1.36 -13.70
CA LYS A 252 15.55 -1.92 -13.89
C LYS A 252 14.42 -1.21 -13.14
N GLU A 253 14.66 -0.75 -11.91
CA GLU A 253 13.59 -0.16 -11.08
C GLU A 253 13.07 1.16 -11.65
N LEU A 254 13.91 1.94 -12.37
CA LEU A 254 13.49 3.19 -12.99
C LEU A 254 12.55 2.92 -14.16
N ALA A 255 12.91 2.01 -15.07
CA ALA A 255 12.04 1.60 -16.17
C ALA A 255 10.73 0.99 -15.64
N LEU A 256 10.80 0.17 -14.59
CA LEU A 256 9.62 -0.44 -13.97
C LEU A 256 8.65 0.61 -13.42
N GLN A 257 9.11 1.52 -12.56
CA GLN A 257 8.23 2.51 -11.91
C GLN A 257 7.85 3.67 -12.84
N GLY A 258 8.63 3.92 -13.89
CA GLY A 258 8.35 4.88 -14.96
C GLY A 258 7.35 4.40 -16.01
N ARG A 259 6.73 3.21 -15.85
CA ARG A 259 5.81 2.59 -16.84
C ARG A 259 6.44 2.29 -18.20
N MET A 260 7.77 2.24 -18.30
CA MET A 260 8.49 1.89 -19.52
C MET A 260 8.60 0.37 -19.63
N ARG A 261 7.46 -0.29 -19.90
CA ARG A 261 7.37 -1.74 -19.75
C ARG A 261 8.26 -2.51 -20.73
N ASP A 262 8.34 -2.07 -21.98
CA ASP A 262 9.13 -2.75 -23.01
C ASP A 262 10.63 -2.64 -22.69
N THR A 263 11.11 -1.43 -22.39
CA THR A 263 12.48 -1.20 -21.91
C THR A 263 12.79 -2.02 -20.66
N TYR A 264 11.85 -2.13 -19.71
CA TYR A 264 12.03 -2.97 -18.53
C TYR A 264 12.22 -4.45 -18.90
N LEU A 265 11.41 -4.97 -19.82
CA LEU A 265 11.48 -6.36 -20.27
C LEU A 265 12.78 -6.63 -21.04
N GLU A 266 13.26 -5.71 -21.89
CA GLU A 266 14.55 -5.80 -22.56
C GLU A 266 15.72 -5.96 -21.57
N ILE A 267 15.76 -5.13 -20.52
CA ILE A 267 16.80 -5.22 -19.47
C ILE A 267 16.66 -6.54 -18.69
N CYS A 268 15.44 -7.04 -18.46
CA CYS A 268 15.22 -8.35 -17.85
C CYS A 268 15.70 -9.50 -18.74
N ASP A 269 15.43 -9.43 -20.04
CA ASP A 269 15.78 -10.46 -21.01
C ASP A 269 17.29 -10.55 -21.23
N LYS A 270 17.97 -9.41 -21.35
CA LYS A 270 19.44 -9.34 -21.32
C LYS A 270 20.00 -10.00 -20.05
N GLY A 271 19.41 -9.68 -18.89
CA GLY A 271 19.80 -10.30 -17.61
C GLY A 271 19.51 -11.80 -17.52
N PHE A 272 18.58 -12.33 -18.32
CA PHE A 272 18.37 -13.77 -18.47
C PHE A 272 19.46 -14.40 -19.34
N ALA A 273 19.80 -13.78 -20.47
CA ALA A 273 20.86 -14.25 -21.37
C ALA A 273 22.24 -14.27 -20.69
N GLU A 274 22.53 -13.29 -19.84
CA GLU A 274 23.78 -13.19 -19.07
C GLU A 274 23.83 -14.10 -17.83
N ALA A 275 22.72 -14.74 -17.46
CA ALA A 275 22.67 -15.56 -16.24
C ALA A 275 23.37 -16.92 -16.44
N GLU A 276 24.44 -17.14 -15.67
CA GLU A 276 25.28 -18.35 -15.73
C GLU A 276 24.71 -19.57 -14.97
N THR A 277 23.77 -19.37 -14.05
CA THR A 277 23.20 -20.45 -13.24
C THR A 277 21.71 -20.61 -13.46
N LEU A 278 21.21 -21.86 -13.33
CA LEU A 278 19.79 -22.17 -13.40
C LEU A 278 18.96 -21.32 -12.43
N GLN A 279 19.45 -21.16 -11.19
CA GLN A 279 18.76 -20.30 -10.21
C GLN A 279 18.69 -18.84 -10.67
N ALA A 280 19.78 -18.30 -11.23
CA ALA A 280 19.80 -16.92 -11.73
C ALA A 280 18.87 -16.73 -12.92
N ARG A 281 18.79 -17.72 -13.83
CA ARG A 281 17.83 -17.73 -14.95
C ARG A 281 16.38 -17.74 -14.46
N ILE A 282 16.00 -18.63 -13.52
CA ILE A 282 14.66 -18.63 -12.91
C ILE A 282 14.36 -17.27 -12.27
N LYS A 283 15.33 -16.69 -11.56
CA LYS A 283 15.17 -15.34 -10.96
C LYS A 283 14.96 -14.27 -12.01
N ALA A 284 15.68 -14.30 -13.13
CA ALA A 284 15.49 -13.36 -14.22
C ALA A 284 14.07 -13.48 -14.83
N VAL A 285 13.57 -14.70 -15.03
CA VAL A 285 12.18 -14.93 -15.47
C VAL A 285 11.16 -14.42 -14.44
N GLN A 286 11.41 -14.63 -13.15
CA GLN A 286 10.57 -14.07 -12.08
C GLN A 286 10.56 -12.53 -12.11
N GLU A 287 11.69 -11.89 -12.42
CA GLU A 287 11.76 -10.43 -12.54
C GLU A 287 10.90 -9.93 -13.71
N MET A 288 10.81 -10.65 -14.84
CA MET A 288 9.91 -10.29 -15.95
C MET A 288 8.45 -10.15 -15.48
N LEU A 289 8.02 -10.96 -14.52
CA LEU A 289 6.66 -10.96 -13.98
C LEU A 289 6.41 -9.91 -12.89
N ARG A 290 7.39 -9.07 -12.55
CA ARG A 290 7.18 -8.01 -11.55
C ARG A 290 6.26 -6.93 -12.10
N ALA A 291 5.15 -6.71 -11.42
CA ALA A 291 4.29 -5.55 -11.65
C ALA A 291 4.92 -4.28 -11.06
N SER A 292 4.82 -3.18 -11.80
CA SER A 292 5.14 -1.86 -11.28
C SER A 292 4.12 -1.46 -10.21
N VAL A 293 4.54 -0.58 -9.32
CA VAL A 293 3.62 -0.06 -8.29
C VAL A 293 2.68 0.99 -8.90
N ARG A 294 3.17 1.73 -9.90
CA ARG A 294 2.33 2.49 -10.83
C ARG A 294 1.96 1.58 -11.99
N HIS A 295 0.88 0.83 -11.83
CA HIS A 295 0.49 -0.18 -12.81
C HIS A 295 0.41 0.38 -14.24
N VAL A 296 0.75 -0.47 -15.20
CA VAL A 296 0.42 -0.30 -16.62
C VAL A 296 -0.92 -0.98 -16.93
N PRO A 297 -1.54 -0.68 -18.08
CA PRO A 297 -2.87 -1.22 -18.40
C PRO A 297 -2.90 -2.74 -18.59
N ASP A 298 -1.82 -3.33 -19.14
CA ASP A 298 -1.71 -4.77 -19.40
C ASP A 298 -0.28 -5.29 -19.19
N TYR A 299 -0.18 -6.57 -18.80
CA TYR A 299 1.04 -7.31 -18.52
C TYR A 299 1.19 -8.59 -19.37
N SER A 300 0.33 -8.81 -20.36
CA SER A 300 0.35 -10.02 -21.20
C SER A 300 1.73 -10.30 -21.81
N SER A 301 2.37 -9.29 -22.42
CA SER A 301 3.73 -9.40 -23.00
C SER A 301 4.78 -9.90 -22.00
N SER A 302 4.62 -9.54 -20.72
CA SER A 302 5.54 -9.96 -19.66
C SER A 302 5.38 -11.44 -19.33
N TYR A 303 4.14 -11.92 -19.34
CA TYR A 303 3.82 -13.31 -19.10
C TYR A 303 4.19 -14.18 -20.30
N GLU A 304 4.00 -13.68 -21.53
CA GLU A 304 4.42 -14.35 -22.77
C GLU A 304 5.93 -14.53 -22.83
N LEU A 305 6.71 -13.47 -22.57
CA LEU A 305 8.16 -13.56 -22.52
C LEU A 305 8.61 -14.53 -21.41
N ALA A 306 8.01 -14.44 -20.22
CA ALA A 306 8.35 -15.33 -19.12
C ALA A 306 8.04 -16.81 -19.42
N ARG A 307 6.92 -17.11 -20.09
CA ARG A 307 6.60 -18.47 -20.55
C ARG A 307 7.58 -18.95 -21.60
N THR A 308 7.94 -18.09 -22.55
CA THR A 308 8.91 -18.39 -23.61
C THR A 308 10.26 -18.77 -23.02
N ARG A 309 10.83 -17.92 -22.16
CA ARG A 309 12.10 -18.20 -21.50
C ARG A 309 12.05 -19.40 -20.57
N LEU A 310 10.92 -19.65 -19.91
CA LEU A 310 10.77 -20.86 -19.11
C LEU A 310 10.79 -22.13 -19.98
N ALA A 311 10.13 -22.11 -21.14
CA ALA A 311 10.11 -23.24 -22.07
C ALA A 311 11.51 -23.56 -22.60
N GLU A 312 12.33 -22.55 -22.88
CA GLU A 312 13.75 -22.72 -23.29
C GLU A 312 14.60 -23.44 -22.24
N MET A 313 14.22 -23.34 -20.95
CA MET A 313 14.95 -23.97 -19.84
C MET A 313 14.56 -25.43 -19.57
N THR A 314 13.67 -26.03 -20.36
CA THR A 314 13.12 -27.38 -20.09
C THR A 314 14.23 -28.41 -19.84
N ALA A 315 15.24 -28.47 -20.72
CA ALA A 315 16.35 -29.42 -20.57
C ALA A 315 17.20 -29.20 -19.30
N GLU A 316 17.31 -27.96 -18.83
CA GLU A 316 18.04 -27.62 -17.59
C GLU A 316 17.22 -27.90 -16.33
N LEU A 317 15.89 -27.92 -16.44
CA LEU A 317 14.96 -28.20 -15.34
C LEU A 317 14.78 -29.70 -15.09
N GLU A 318 14.84 -30.54 -16.11
CA GLU A 318 14.67 -32.00 -16.00
C GLU A 318 15.58 -32.66 -14.94
N PRO A 319 16.88 -32.31 -14.83
CA PRO A 319 17.78 -32.85 -13.80
C PRO A 319 17.35 -32.58 -12.34
N LEU A 320 16.43 -31.63 -12.09
CA LEU A 320 15.88 -31.39 -10.74
C LEU A 320 15.01 -32.55 -10.26
N PHE A 321 14.45 -33.31 -11.20
CA PHE A 321 13.53 -34.42 -10.96
C PHE A 321 14.24 -35.78 -10.97
N ASP A 322 15.51 -35.84 -11.39
CA ASP A 322 16.33 -37.05 -11.41
C ASP A 322 17.07 -37.29 -10.08
N ASP A 323 17.32 -38.56 -9.78
CA ASP A 323 18.02 -39.12 -8.63
C ASP A 323 19.31 -39.88 -8.97
N SER A 324 19.66 -39.95 -10.26
CA SER A 324 20.77 -40.77 -10.78
C SER A 324 22.16 -40.43 -10.22
N ALA A 325 22.38 -39.21 -9.70
CA ALA A 325 23.70 -38.75 -9.25
C ALA A 325 23.75 -38.36 -7.76
N PRO A 326 24.76 -38.83 -7.00
CA PRO A 326 24.97 -38.38 -5.63
C PRO A 326 25.31 -36.88 -5.58
N ARG A 327 24.60 -36.12 -4.72
CA ARG A 327 24.76 -34.67 -4.59
C ARG A 327 25.52 -34.29 -3.32
N THR A 328 26.43 -33.33 -3.42
CA THR A 328 27.08 -32.68 -2.26
C THR A 328 26.07 -31.88 -1.43
N ALA A 329 26.40 -31.52 -0.18
CA ALA A 329 25.54 -30.69 0.67
C ALA A 329 25.20 -29.32 0.07
N GLN A 330 26.14 -28.72 -0.68
CA GLN A 330 25.92 -27.46 -1.38
C GLN A 330 24.90 -27.65 -2.52
N GLN A 331 25.10 -28.67 -3.36
CA GLN A 331 24.17 -28.99 -4.46
C GLN A 331 22.77 -29.37 -3.95
N LYS A 332 22.66 -30.05 -2.79
CA LYS A 332 21.37 -30.32 -2.14
C LYS A 332 20.66 -29.04 -1.71
N THR A 333 21.41 -28.09 -1.14
CA THR A 333 20.85 -26.78 -0.76
C THR A 333 20.36 -26.01 -1.99
N GLU A 334 21.18 -25.98 -3.04
CA GLU A 334 20.86 -25.32 -4.29
C GLU A 334 19.62 -25.92 -4.96
N LEU A 335 19.55 -27.25 -5.08
CA LEU A 335 18.38 -27.98 -5.57
C LEU A 335 17.09 -27.52 -4.86
N MET A 336 17.11 -27.42 -3.51
CA MET A 336 15.92 -27.03 -2.75
C MET A 336 15.52 -25.59 -2.99
N LEU A 337 16.49 -24.68 -3.11
CA LEU A 337 16.21 -23.27 -3.42
C LEU A 337 15.67 -23.12 -4.85
N VAL A 338 16.27 -23.82 -5.82
CA VAL A 338 15.83 -23.84 -7.22
C VAL A 338 14.42 -24.39 -7.32
N LEU A 339 14.08 -25.52 -6.67
CA LEU A 339 12.72 -26.06 -6.68
C LEU A 339 11.71 -25.10 -6.02
N CYS A 340 12.09 -24.42 -4.93
CA CYS A 340 11.22 -23.41 -4.31
C CYS A 340 10.99 -22.21 -5.23
N ASP A 341 12.04 -21.71 -5.90
CA ASP A 341 11.94 -20.61 -6.85
C ASP A 341 11.14 -21.04 -8.10
N TYR A 342 11.36 -22.25 -8.59
CA TYR A 342 10.62 -22.82 -9.72
C TYR A 342 9.13 -22.94 -9.39
N LEU A 343 8.79 -23.49 -8.22
CA LEU A 343 7.40 -23.59 -7.74
C LEU A 343 6.71 -22.22 -7.69
N LEU A 344 7.40 -21.19 -7.20
CA LEU A 344 6.85 -19.83 -7.18
C LEU A 344 6.62 -19.27 -8.58
N LEU A 345 7.50 -19.57 -9.54
CA LEU A 345 7.36 -19.16 -10.93
C LEU A 345 6.19 -19.86 -11.62
N VAL A 346 6.12 -21.19 -11.56
CA VAL A 346 5.06 -21.96 -12.25
C VAL A 346 3.68 -21.67 -11.67
N ARG A 347 3.58 -21.39 -10.35
CA ARG A 347 2.36 -20.87 -9.73
C ARG A 347 1.94 -19.53 -10.32
N ARG A 348 2.90 -18.59 -10.45
CA ARG A 348 2.61 -17.28 -11.02
C ARG A 348 2.15 -17.37 -12.46
N LEU A 349 2.68 -18.34 -13.22
CA LEU A 349 2.28 -18.63 -14.61
C LEU A 349 1.04 -19.54 -14.73
N GLY A 350 0.49 -20.04 -13.63
CA GLY A 350 -0.70 -20.91 -13.64
C GLY A 350 -0.50 -22.27 -14.31
N LEU A 351 0.71 -22.84 -14.27
CA LEU A 351 1.06 -24.13 -14.86
C LEU A 351 0.78 -25.29 -13.89
N ARG A 352 -0.47 -25.77 -13.82
CA ARG A 352 -0.92 -26.75 -12.80
C ARG A 352 -0.12 -28.06 -12.80
N ALA A 353 0.11 -28.65 -13.97
CA ALA A 353 0.88 -29.90 -14.07
C ALA A 353 2.29 -29.78 -13.48
N GLU A 354 2.97 -28.64 -13.70
CA GLU A 354 4.30 -28.40 -13.13
C GLU A 354 4.24 -28.14 -11.62
N ILE A 355 3.18 -27.49 -11.12
CA ILE A 355 2.96 -27.30 -9.68
C ILE A 355 2.89 -28.68 -8.99
N ASP A 356 2.05 -29.57 -9.50
CA ASP A 356 1.85 -30.91 -8.95
C ASP A 356 3.14 -31.74 -9.02
N ARG A 357 3.85 -31.67 -10.16
CA ARG A 357 5.15 -32.33 -10.35
C ARG A 357 6.18 -31.87 -9.32
N VAL A 358 6.29 -30.56 -9.09
CA VAL A 358 7.23 -29.99 -8.11
C VAL A 358 6.83 -30.35 -6.67
N HIS A 359 5.53 -30.33 -6.33
CA HIS A 359 5.06 -30.77 -5.02
C HIS A 359 5.40 -32.23 -4.74
N ALA A 360 5.09 -33.13 -5.69
CA ALA A 360 5.39 -34.55 -5.58
C ALA A 360 6.90 -34.78 -5.38
N ARG A 361 7.73 -34.06 -6.14
CA ARG A 361 9.19 -34.12 -6.00
C ARG A 361 9.66 -33.68 -4.62
N MET A 362 9.13 -32.57 -4.10
CA MET A 362 9.47 -32.07 -2.76
C MET A 362 9.03 -33.04 -1.65
N GLU A 363 7.86 -33.66 -1.78
CA GLU A 363 7.36 -34.66 -0.83
C GLU A 363 8.24 -35.92 -0.85
N ALA A 364 8.56 -36.47 -2.02
CA ALA A 364 9.45 -37.63 -2.16
C ALA A 364 10.85 -37.37 -1.59
N LEU A 365 11.43 -36.18 -1.83
CA LEU A 365 12.74 -35.82 -1.25
C LEU A 365 12.68 -35.69 0.27
N SER A 366 11.53 -35.38 0.85
CA SER A 366 11.37 -35.31 2.31
C SER A 366 11.32 -36.67 3.02
N GLU A 367 11.16 -37.76 2.27
CA GLU A 367 11.23 -39.13 2.81
C GLU A 367 12.67 -39.61 2.99
N ARG A 368 13.63 -38.89 2.43
CA ARG A 368 15.07 -39.20 2.50
C ARG A 368 15.73 -38.48 3.66
N ALA A 369 16.23 -39.24 4.64
CA ALA A 369 16.83 -38.69 5.86
C ALA A 369 17.99 -37.72 5.58
N GLU A 370 18.79 -37.98 4.54
CA GLU A 370 19.93 -37.16 4.13
C GLU A 370 19.56 -35.84 3.45
N MET A 371 18.27 -35.62 3.14
CA MET A 371 17.74 -34.39 2.53
C MET A 371 17.10 -33.45 3.55
N LEU A 372 16.62 -33.97 4.69
CA LEU A 372 15.92 -33.21 5.73
C LEU A 372 16.62 -31.90 6.13
N PRO A 373 17.94 -31.84 6.40
CA PRO A 373 18.59 -30.58 6.80
C PRO A 373 18.49 -29.44 5.79
N PHE A 374 18.17 -29.72 4.52
CA PHE A 374 18.12 -28.75 3.42
C PHE A 374 16.70 -28.30 3.08
N LEU A 375 15.67 -28.98 3.61
CA LEU A 375 14.26 -28.79 3.27
C LEU A 375 13.57 -27.63 4.01
N TRP A 376 14.25 -26.89 4.90
CA TRP A 376 13.65 -25.78 5.65
C TRP A 376 12.79 -24.80 4.82
N PRO A 377 13.16 -24.40 3.59
CA PRO A 377 12.33 -23.50 2.77
C PRO A 377 11.05 -24.13 2.20
N VAL A 378 10.98 -25.46 2.12
CA VAL A 378 9.93 -26.20 1.40
C VAL A 378 8.56 -26.08 2.06
N PRO A 379 8.35 -26.37 3.36
CA PRO A 379 7.02 -26.32 3.97
C PRO A 379 6.35 -24.95 3.82
N ALA A 380 7.09 -23.86 4.06
CA ALA A 380 6.56 -22.51 3.93
C ALA A 380 6.26 -22.11 2.48
N THR A 381 6.89 -22.77 1.52
CA THR A 381 6.62 -22.56 0.10
C THR A 381 5.38 -23.34 -0.31
N ILE A 382 5.22 -24.60 0.12
CA ILE A 382 4.05 -25.44 -0.15
C ILE A 382 2.79 -24.87 0.51
N ALA A 383 2.85 -24.51 1.80
CA ALA A 383 1.71 -24.02 2.59
C ALA A 383 0.99 -22.78 2.02
N ARG A 384 1.59 -22.08 1.04
CA ARG A 384 0.94 -20.97 0.35
C ARG A 384 -0.26 -21.40 -0.49
N ASP A 385 -0.29 -22.67 -0.91
CA ASP A 385 -1.44 -23.24 -1.58
C ASP A 385 -2.35 -23.78 -0.46
N THR A 386 -3.53 -23.18 -0.31
CA THR A 386 -4.44 -23.45 0.83
C THR A 386 -4.84 -24.92 0.94
N GLY A 387 -5.00 -25.61 -0.20
CA GLY A 387 -5.24 -27.06 -0.26
C GLY A 387 -4.05 -27.94 0.16
N GLU A 388 -2.84 -27.38 0.26
CA GLU A 388 -1.59 -28.13 0.49
C GLU A 388 -1.02 -27.94 1.89
N VAL A 389 -1.78 -27.30 2.79
CA VAL A 389 -1.37 -27.10 4.18
C VAL A 389 -1.07 -28.45 4.85
N ALA A 390 -1.90 -29.48 4.61
CA ALA A 390 -1.68 -30.82 5.16
C ALA A 390 -0.36 -31.45 4.69
N ARG A 391 -0.05 -31.38 3.39
CA ARG A 391 1.23 -31.84 2.82
C ARG A 391 2.40 -31.08 3.46
N SER A 392 2.29 -29.76 3.56
CA SER A 392 3.32 -28.93 4.18
C SER A 392 3.60 -29.31 5.63
N SER A 393 2.56 -29.64 6.40
CA SER A 393 2.66 -30.02 7.82
C SER A 393 3.30 -31.39 7.99
N ARG A 394 3.04 -32.36 7.09
CA ARG A 394 3.74 -33.65 7.09
C ARG A 394 5.24 -33.49 6.88
N ILE A 395 5.64 -32.65 5.92
CA ILE A 395 7.07 -32.36 5.65
C ILE A 395 7.69 -31.65 6.86
N MET A 396 6.98 -30.69 7.48
CA MET A 396 7.50 -30.01 8.66
C MET A 396 7.66 -30.93 9.87
N ALA A 397 6.73 -31.87 10.10
CA ALA A 397 6.84 -32.83 11.19
C ALA A 397 8.12 -33.69 11.09
N ARG A 398 8.56 -34.03 9.87
CA ARG A 398 9.85 -34.70 9.63
C ARG A 398 11.06 -33.80 9.92
N LEU A 399 10.90 -32.49 9.77
CA LEU A 399 11.93 -31.47 10.06
C LEU A 399 12.07 -31.11 11.54
N ASP A 400 11.00 -31.24 12.34
CA ASP A 400 10.95 -30.77 13.74
C ASP A 400 12.04 -31.38 14.64
N GLY A 401 12.64 -32.52 14.25
CA GLY A 401 13.80 -33.12 14.92
C GLY A 401 15.13 -32.37 14.72
N HIS A 402 15.19 -31.38 13.81
CA HIS A 402 16.39 -30.62 13.48
C HIS A 402 16.36 -29.20 14.05
N ARG A 403 17.54 -28.67 14.43
CA ARG A 403 17.68 -27.29 14.92
C ARG A 403 18.04 -26.33 13.79
N PRO A 404 17.47 -25.10 13.75
CA PRO A 404 17.83 -24.09 12.77
C PRO A 404 19.28 -23.65 12.99
N LYS A 405 20.07 -23.61 11.90
CA LYS A 405 21.48 -23.19 11.99
C LYS A 405 21.67 -21.74 11.57
N ILE A 406 20.86 -21.27 10.62
CA ILE A 406 20.96 -19.93 10.02
C ILE A 406 19.63 -19.18 10.07
N ASN A 407 19.68 -17.88 9.80
CA ASN A 407 18.49 -17.01 9.80
C ASN A 407 17.41 -17.49 8.81
N ARG A 408 17.82 -18.05 7.64
CA ARG A 408 16.89 -18.56 6.63
C ARG A 408 16.03 -19.69 7.17
N ASP A 409 16.63 -20.68 7.84
CA ASP A 409 15.91 -21.84 8.38
C ASP A 409 14.84 -21.40 9.38
N MET A 410 15.24 -20.54 10.32
CA MET A 410 14.36 -19.91 11.30
C MET A 410 13.25 -19.09 10.64
N GLN A 411 13.57 -18.29 9.62
CA GLN A 411 12.61 -17.50 8.87
C GLN A 411 11.56 -18.39 8.20
N SER A 412 11.99 -19.47 7.54
CA SER A 412 11.09 -20.39 6.87
C SER A 412 10.18 -21.12 7.85
N TYR A 413 10.69 -21.53 9.02
CA TYR A 413 9.87 -22.13 10.07
C TYR A 413 8.75 -21.19 10.53
N PHE A 414 9.09 -19.96 10.93
CA PHE A 414 8.08 -18.99 11.37
C PHE A 414 7.11 -18.60 10.25
N ARG A 415 7.57 -18.58 9.00
CA ARG A 415 6.69 -18.33 7.86
C ARG A 415 5.67 -19.46 7.66
N TRP A 416 6.12 -20.72 7.71
CA TRP A 416 5.22 -21.88 7.67
C TRP A 416 4.22 -21.84 8.82
N ALA A 417 4.70 -21.68 10.06
CA ALA A 417 3.85 -21.67 11.23
C ALA A 417 2.83 -20.51 11.20
N MET A 418 3.21 -19.36 10.64
CA MET A 418 2.30 -18.25 10.39
C MET A 418 1.20 -18.62 9.38
N ILE A 419 1.55 -19.30 8.28
CA ILE A 419 0.57 -19.66 7.24
C ILE A 419 -0.36 -20.77 7.71
N ALA A 420 0.21 -21.86 8.23
CA ALA A 420 -0.49 -23.04 8.72
C ALA A 420 -1.17 -22.85 10.09
N ARG A 421 -1.10 -21.65 10.67
CA ARG A 421 -1.70 -21.30 11.98
C ARG A 421 -1.14 -22.10 13.19
N GLU A 422 0.10 -22.55 13.09
CA GLU A 422 0.80 -23.38 14.09
C GLU A 422 1.51 -22.52 15.15
N TYR A 423 0.76 -21.67 15.85
CA TYR A 423 1.33 -20.62 16.72
C TYR A 423 1.98 -21.17 17.98
N GLU A 424 1.46 -22.25 18.56
CA GLU A 424 2.06 -22.86 19.74
C GLU A 424 3.41 -23.52 19.42
N LYS A 425 3.53 -24.15 18.25
CA LYS A 425 4.82 -24.65 17.74
C LYS A 425 5.81 -23.51 17.53
N ALA A 426 5.38 -22.39 16.96
CA ALA A 426 6.22 -21.19 16.84
C ALA A 426 6.68 -20.64 18.20
N ASN A 427 5.79 -20.59 19.19
CA ASN A 427 6.13 -20.15 20.56
C ASN A 427 7.19 -21.07 21.20
N ALA A 428 7.02 -22.39 21.08
CA ALA A 428 7.99 -23.37 21.57
C ALA A 428 9.35 -23.23 20.86
N PHE A 429 9.34 -23.12 19.53
CA PHE A 429 10.55 -22.95 18.72
C PHE A 429 11.32 -21.67 19.06
N TYR A 430 10.62 -20.55 19.30
CA TYR A 430 11.25 -19.29 19.71
C TYR A 430 11.96 -19.40 21.06
N LYS A 431 11.37 -20.11 22.05
CA LYS A 431 11.95 -20.26 23.39
C LYS A 431 13.32 -20.94 23.37
N VAL A 432 13.49 -21.95 22.51
CA VAL A 432 14.73 -22.74 22.38
C VAL A 432 15.72 -22.16 21.36
N LEU A 433 15.41 -20.99 20.77
CA LEU A 433 16.20 -20.40 19.70
C LEU A 433 17.62 -20.02 20.18
N PRO A 434 18.69 -20.39 19.44
CA PRO A 434 20.07 -20.01 19.72
C PRO A 434 20.28 -18.50 19.86
N LYS A 435 21.16 -18.08 20.78
CA LYS A 435 21.42 -16.66 21.08
C LYS A 435 21.84 -15.84 19.85
N ASN A 436 22.54 -16.44 18.89
CA ASN A 436 23.02 -15.78 17.65
C ASN A 436 21.90 -15.51 16.62
N LEU A 437 20.76 -16.20 16.74
CA LEU A 437 19.57 -16.02 15.91
C LEU A 437 18.53 -15.09 16.55
N ARG A 438 18.67 -14.78 17.84
CA ARG A 438 17.89 -13.73 18.51
C ARG A 438 18.19 -12.38 17.83
N ARG A 439 17.15 -11.60 17.51
CA ARG A 439 17.19 -10.29 16.82
C ARG A 439 17.51 -10.29 15.33
N ARG A 440 17.37 -11.43 14.64
CA ARG A 440 17.53 -11.49 13.17
C ARG A 440 16.23 -11.21 12.44
N SER A 441 16.31 -10.81 11.17
CA SER A 441 15.16 -10.40 10.35
C SER A 441 14.11 -11.49 10.17
N GLY A 442 14.48 -12.78 10.25
CA GLY A 442 13.49 -13.87 10.20
C GLY A 442 12.45 -13.81 11.33
N LEU A 443 12.77 -13.16 12.45
CA LEU A 443 11.85 -12.97 13.58
C LEU A 443 10.69 -12.01 13.27
N LEU A 444 10.71 -11.31 12.14
CA LEU A 444 9.57 -10.47 11.73
C LEU A 444 8.32 -11.32 11.43
N TYR A 445 8.49 -12.56 10.96
CA TYR A 445 7.36 -13.50 10.82
C TYR A 445 6.82 -13.94 12.18
N TYR A 446 7.69 -14.16 13.17
CA TYR A 446 7.26 -14.42 14.54
C TYR A 446 6.56 -13.19 15.15
N ALA A 447 7.01 -11.97 14.86
CA ALA A 447 6.29 -10.75 15.27
C ALA A 447 4.87 -10.68 14.67
N ASN A 448 4.67 -11.18 13.44
CA ASN A 448 3.33 -11.30 12.86
C ASN A 448 2.49 -12.36 13.58
N ILE A 449 3.07 -13.50 13.97
CA ILE A 449 2.38 -14.50 14.80
C ILE A 449 1.97 -13.89 16.14
N LEU A 450 2.87 -13.18 16.82
CA LEU A 450 2.57 -12.47 18.06
C LEU A 450 1.44 -11.46 17.88
N GLN A 451 1.42 -10.70 16.77
CA GLN A 451 0.30 -9.83 16.44
C GLN A 451 -1.01 -10.63 16.29
N ARG A 452 -1.00 -11.74 15.54
CA ARG A 452 -2.19 -12.58 15.32
C ARG A 452 -2.76 -13.16 16.62
N GLN A 453 -1.89 -13.47 17.57
CA GLN A 453 -2.26 -13.88 18.93
C GLN A 453 -2.71 -12.71 19.84
N GLY A 454 -2.78 -11.46 19.35
CA GLY A 454 -3.11 -10.27 20.16
C GLY A 454 -1.98 -9.79 21.08
N ARG A 455 -0.77 -10.37 20.99
CA ARG A 455 0.41 -10.06 21.82
C ARG A 455 1.19 -8.88 21.26
N PHE A 456 0.50 -7.75 21.04
CA PHE A 456 1.04 -6.60 20.30
C PHE A 456 2.28 -5.95 20.93
N ASN A 457 2.37 -5.90 22.26
CA ASN A 457 3.54 -5.37 22.97
C ASN A 457 4.80 -6.21 22.74
N GLU A 458 4.67 -7.53 22.75
CA GLU A 458 5.79 -8.44 22.48
C GLU A 458 6.23 -8.34 21.01
N ALA A 459 5.27 -8.27 20.09
CA ALA A 459 5.55 -8.01 18.68
C ALA A 459 6.31 -6.68 18.49
N LEU A 460 5.89 -5.61 19.15
CA LEU A 460 6.54 -4.29 19.07
C LEU A 460 7.97 -4.32 19.61
N ASN A 461 8.19 -4.98 20.75
CA ASN A 461 9.52 -5.12 21.33
C ASN A 461 10.44 -5.88 20.39
N LEU A 462 9.97 -6.99 19.83
CA LEU A 462 10.73 -7.79 18.88
C LEU A 462 11.10 -7.01 17.60
N VAL A 463 10.14 -6.28 17.01
CA VAL A 463 10.38 -5.43 15.84
C VAL A 463 11.43 -4.36 16.14
N LYS A 464 11.37 -3.71 17.31
CA LYS A 464 12.39 -2.74 17.74
C LYS A 464 13.77 -3.38 17.90
N GLU A 465 13.84 -4.60 18.43
CA GLU A 465 15.12 -5.31 18.54
C GLU A 465 15.71 -5.67 17.18
N VAL A 466 14.89 -6.19 16.27
CA VAL A 466 15.32 -6.49 14.89
C VAL A 466 15.78 -5.22 14.17
N TYR A 467 15.04 -4.11 14.33
CA TYR A 467 15.40 -2.85 13.68
C TYR A 467 16.71 -2.27 14.23
N GLY A 468 16.89 -2.29 15.55
CA GLY A 468 18.14 -1.88 16.19
C GLY A 468 19.33 -2.75 15.74
N GLN A 469 19.12 -4.06 15.59
CA GLN A 469 20.15 -4.97 15.08
C GLN A 469 20.49 -4.68 13.62
N MET A 470 19.50 -4.37 12.77
CA MET A 470 19.75 -3.99 11.38
C MET A 470 20.58 -2.71 11.28
N LEU A 471 20.22 -1.65 12.01
CA LEU A 471 20.95 -0.38 12.01
C LEU A 471 22.32 -0.46 12.70
N SER A 472 22.60 -1.53 13.46
CA SER A 472 23.94 -1.76 14.01
C SER A 472 24.96 -2.21 12.94
N ASN A 473 24.50 -2.59 11.75
CA ASN A 473 25.39 -2.98 10.64
C ASN A 473 25.35 -1.94 9.50
N PRO A 474 26.14 -0.85 9.60
CA PRO A 474 26.09 0.24 8.62
C PRO A 474 26.44 -0.20 7.19
N SER A 475 27.26 -1.25 7.04
CA SER A 475 27.73 -1.75 5.74
C SER A 475 26.72 -2.60 4.95
N THR A 476 25.60 -3.00 5.58
CA THR A 476 24.59 -3.87 4.96
C THR A 476 23.17 -3.41 5.30
N VAL A 477 22.97 -2.13 5.59
CA VAL A 477 21.64 -1.58 5.86
C VAL A 477 20.77 -1.73 4.61
N ASN A 478 19.54 -2.21 4.76
CA ASN A 478 18.58 -2.23 3.65
C ASN A 478 17.61 -1.08 3.84
N ALA A 479 17.66 -0.10 2.93
CA ALA A 479 16.93 1.15 3.08
C ALA A 479 15.41 0.97 3.03
N PHE A 480 14.94 0.10 2.14
CA PHE A 480 13.54 -0.27 2.02
C PHE A 480 13.01 -0.89 3.31
N SER A 481 13.70 -1.90 3.86
CA SER A 481 13.35 -2.56 5.12
C SER A 481 13.38 -1.59 6.30
N SER A 482 14.30 -0.62 6.31
CA SER A 482 14.35 0.45 7.32
C SER A 482 13.04 1.24 7.34
N HIS A 483 12.57 1.69 6.17
CA HIS A 483 11.30 2.40 6.05
C HIS A 483 10.10 1.50 6.46
N SER A 484 10.06 0.24 6.01
CA SER A 484 9.03 -0.72 6.40
C SER A 484 8.98 -0.96 7.92
N LEU A 485 10.13 -1.03 8.60
CA LEU A 485 10.18 -1.21 10.05
C LEU A 485 9.72 0.03 10.82
N ILE A 486 9.93 1.23 10.29
CA ILE A 486 9.37 2.47 10.87
C ILE A 486 7.85 2.42 10.83
N LYS A 487 7.29 2.08 9.67
CA LYS A 487 5.85 1.88 9.45
C LYS A 487 5.30 0.83 10.43
N ARG A 488 5.97 -0.33 10.50
CA ARG A 488 5.60 -1.46 11.37
C ARG A 488 5.61 -1.13 12.86
N VAL A 489 6.55 -0.30 13.31
CA VAL A 489 6.54 0.18 14.71
C VAL A 489 5.32 1.05 15.00
N GLY A 490 4.93 1.92 14.06
CA GLY A 490 3.74 2.76 14.20
C GLY A 490 2.44 1.95 14.18
N GLU A 491 2.34 0.96 13.29
CA GLU A 491 1.25 -0.01 13.24
C GLU A 491 1.00 -0.70 14.58
N LEU A 492 2.05 -1.28 15.16
CA LEU A 492 1.92 -2.03 16.40
C LEU A 492 1.58 -1.10 17.58
N ARG A 493 2.06 0.15 17.57
CA ARG A 493 1.63 1.17 18.54
C ARG A 493 0.14 1.47 18.40
N PHE A 494 -0.34 1.66 17.17
CA PHE A 494 -1.76 1.86 16.90
C PHE A 494 -2.59 0.67 17.39
N LEU A 495 -2.17 -0.57 17.10
CA LEU A 495 -2.87 -1.78 17.56
C LEU A 495 -2.88 -1.92 19.10
N ILE A 496 -1.77 -1.61 19.78
CA ILE A 496 -1.71 -1.61 21.26
C ILE A 496 -2.75 -0.64 21.83
N GLU A 497 -2.84 0.55 21.25
CA GLU A 497 -3.79 1.57 21.70
C GLU A 497 -5.23 1.21 21.36
N THR A 498 -5.48 0.72 20.15
CA THR A 498 -6.80 0.19 19.73
C THR A 498 -7.25 -0.94 20.65
N ALA A 499 -6.37 -1.87 21.01
CA ALA A 499 -6.67 -2.95 21.93
C ALA A 499 -7.09 -2.43 23.31
N LYS A 500 -6.37 -1.44 23.84
CA LYS A 500 -6.70 -0.79 25.11
C LYS A 500 -8.11 -0.18 25.08
N HIS A 501 -8.48 0.49 23.98
CA HIS A 501 -9.82 1.06 23.84
C HIS A 501 -10.90 -0.01 23.67
N PHE A 502 -10.64 -1.02 22.85
CA PHE A 502 -11.57 -2.11 22.58
C PHE A 502 -11.89 -2.95 23.83
N GLN A 503 -10.88 -3.21 24.67
CA GLN A 503 -10.99 -3.98 25.92
C GLN A 503 -11.48 -3.15 27.11
N SER A 504 -11.72 -1.84 26.93
CA SER A 504 -12.25 -0.98 28.00
C SER A 504 -13.69 -1.36 28.39
N VAL A 505 -14.39 -2.09 27.52
CA VAL A 505 -15.69 -2.68 27.77
C VAL A 505 -15.58 -4.18 27.47
N PRO A 506 -15.87 -5.05 28.45
CA PRO A 506 -15.76 -6.49 28.25
C PRO A 506 -16.80 -6.99 27.24
N GLN A 507 -16.47 -8.08 26.56
CA GLN A 507 -17.44 -8.78 25.71
C GLN A 507 -18.64 -9.26 26.55
N PRO A 508 -19.90 -9.02 26.12
CA PRO A 508 -21.07 -9.50 26.84
C PRO A 508 -21.12 -11.03 26.85
N LYS A 509 -21.49 -11.61 28.00
CA LYS A 509 -21.67 -13.06 28.17
C LYS A 509 -23.04 -13.57 27.73
N ASN A 510 -24.05 -12.71 27.83
CA ASN A 510 -25.39 -12.93 27.30
C ASN A 510 -25.67 -11.85 26.26
N PRO A 511 -25.19 -12.02 25.01
CA PRO A 511 -25.32 -10.99 23.99
C PRO A 511 -26.78 -10.80 23.58
N LYS A 512 -27.16 -9.54 23.35
CA LYS A 512 -28.47 -9.15 22.76
C LYS A 512 -28.47 -9.19 21.24
N GLY A 513 -27.30 -9.36 20.63
CA GLY A 513 -27.08 -9.39 19.18
C GLY A 513 -25.60 -9.62 18.87
N VAL A 514 -25.30 -9.94 17.62
CA VAL A 514 -23.94 -10.26 17.16
C VAL A 514 -23.55 -9.33 16.02
N LEU A 515 -22.44 -8.62 16.17
CA LEU A 515 -21.86 -7.75 15.14
C LEU A 515 -20.55 -8.36 14.61
N LEU A 516 -20.49 -8.64 13.31
CA LEU A 516 -19.31 -9.13 12.61
C LEU A 516 -18.49 -7.98 12.03
N ILE A 517 -17.17 -8.06 12.17
CA ILE A 517 -16.22 -7.11 11.57
C ILE A 517 -15.03 -7.84 10.95
N ALA A 518 -14.67 -7.47 9.71
CA ALA A 518 -13.68 -8.18 8.90
C ALA A 518 -12.46 -7.33 8.50
N PRO A 519 -11.68 -6.77 9.46
CA PRO A 519 -10.51 -6.00 9.09
C PRO A 519 -9.43 -6.95 8.53
N ARG A 520 -9.17 -6.89 7.22
CA ARG A 520 -8.13 -7.72 6.57
C ARG A 520 -6.71 -7.20 6.76
N ASN A 521 -6.59 -5.91 7.08
CA ASN A 521 -5.33 -5.22 7.33
C ASN A 521 -5.57 -3.97 8.20
N ILE A 522 -4.47 -3.29 8.59
CA ILE A 522 -4.54 -2.10 9.45
C ILE A 522 -5.19 -0.90 8.73
N ASP A 523 -5.07 -0.79 7.39
CA ASP A 523 -5.77 0.25 6.62
C ASP A 523 -7.29 0.08 6.68
N HIS A 524 -7.78 -1.16 6.67
CA HIS A 524 -9.21 -1.44 6.81
C HIS A 524 -9.65 -1.24 8.26
N LEU A 525 -8.87 -1.73 9.24
CA LEU A 525 -9.17 -1.53 10.66
C LEU A 525 -9.36 -0.04 11.00
N ARG A 526 -8.46 0.83 10.52
CA ARG A 526 -8.56 2.28 10.81
C ARG A 526 -9.75 2.96 10.12
N ARG A 527 -10.43 2.34 9.15
CA ARG A 527 -11.64 2.91 8.53
C ARG A 527 -12.91 2.55 9.30
N ASN A 528 -12.83 1.56 10.19
CA ASN A 528 -13.94 1.13 11.03
C ASN A 528 -14.22 2.11 12.18
N PRO A 529 -15.43 2.10 12.74
CA PRO A 529 -15.80 3.00 13.85
C PRO A 529 -15.28 2.50 15.21
N LEU A 530 -13.96 2.54 15.41
CA LEU A 530 -13.28 1.90 16.55
C LEU A 530 -13.79 2.29 17.96
N MET A 531 -14.39 3.47 18.16
CA MET A 531 -15.00 3.90 19.43
C MET A 531 -16.48 3.56 19.54
N VAL A 532 -17.15 3.27 18.43
CA VAL A 532 -18.53 2.76 18.42
C VAL A 532 -18.56 1.28 18.81
N LEU A 533 -17.53 0.51 18.46
CA LEU A 533 -17.47 -0.92 18.81
C LEU A 533 -17.56 -1.17 20.34
N PRO A 534 -16.79 -0.48 21.22
CA PRO A 534 -16.96 -0.60 22.67
C PRO A 534 -18.33 -0.12 23.16
N GLU A 535 -18.93 0.88 22.52
CA GLU A 535 -20.27 1.36 22.86
C GLU A 535 -21.34 0.30 22.54
N LEU A 536 -21.22 -0.41 21.42
CA LEU A 536 -22.11 -1.53 21.11
C LEU A 536 -21.98 -2.66 22.13
N LYS A 537 -20.75 -2.99 22.58
CA LYS A 537 -20.56 -3.92 23.70
C LYS A 537 -21.26 -3.46 24.98
N ARG A 538 -21.19 -2.16 25.29
CA ARG A 538 -21.84 -1.57 26.46
C ARG A 538 -23.37 -1.72 26.38
N ARG A 539 -23.94 -1.69 25.18
CA ARG A 539 -25.37 -1.96 24.92
C ARG A 539 -25.71 -3.44 24.86
N GLY A 540 -24.75 -4.32 25.06
CA GLY A 540 -24.94 -5.78 25.17
C GLY A 540 -24.74 -6.53 23.86
N TRP A 541 -24.21 -5.91 22.80
CA TRP A 541 -23.91 -6.60 21.55
C TRP A 541 -22.53 -7.28 21.58
N ALA A 542 -22.46 -8.52 21.14
CA ALA A 542 -21.19 -9.20 20.91
C ALA A 542 -20.53 -8.61 19.65
N VAL A 543 -19.34 -8.02 19.79
CA VAL A 543 -18.55 -7.58 18.63
C VAL A 543 -17.50 -8.64 18.32
N VAL A 544 -17.60 -9.25 17.14
CA VAL A 544 -16.85 -10.44 16.75
C VAL A 544 -15.96 -10.13 15.55
N PRO A 545 -14.63 -9.96 15.75
CA PRO A 545 -13.69 -9.85 14.65
C PRO A 545 -13.50 -11.21 13.97
N ILE A 546 -13.88 -11.33 12.70
CA ILE A 546 -13.77 -12.60 11.98
C ILE A 546 -12.34 -12.91 11.53
N VAL A 547 -11.50 -11.86 11.39
CA VAL A 547 -10.07 -11.96 11.06
C VAL A 547 -9.22 -11.70 12.30
N GLU A 548 -8.32 -12.63 12.62
CA GLU A 548 -7.46 -12.51 13.80
C GLU A 548 -6.34 -11.45 13.65
N GLY A 549 -5.89 -10.90 14.77
CA GLY A 549 -4.67 -10.07 14.84
C GLY A 549 -4.85 -8.57 14.64
N PHE A 550 -6.08 -8.08 14.53
CA PHE A 550 -6.37 -6.64 14.38
C PHE A 550 -7.15 -6.07 15.55
N LEU A 551 -8.02 -6.88 16.16
CA LEU A 551 -8.68 -6.61 17.43
C LEU A 551 -8.38 -7.77 18.40
N PRO A 552 -8.38 -7.51 19.73
CA PRO A 552 -8.27 -8.56 20.73
C PRO A 552 -9.35 -9.64 20.60
N ARG A 553 -8.97 -10.90 20.82
CA ARG A 553 -9.90 -12.03 20.90
C ARG A 553 -10.57 -12.04 22.26
N GLU A 554 -11.84 -11.66 22.33
CA GLU A 554 -12.67 -11.70 23.54
C GLU A 554 -13.90 -12.59 23.30
N LEU A 555 -14.02 -13.64 24.10
CA LEU A 555 -15.04 -14.68 23.94
C LEU A 555 -16.31 -14.35 24.73
N THR A 556 -17.45 -14.66 24.13
CA THR A 556 -18.79 -14.58 24.74
C THR A 556 -19.03 -15.71 25.72
N GLY A 557 -18.37 -16.87 25.55
CA GLY A 557 -18.67 -18.11 26.27
C GLY A 557 -19.71 -18.98 25.58
N ILE A 558 -20.18 -18.57 24.39
CA ILE A 558 -21.11 -19.30 23.54
C ILE A 558 -20.30 -19.86 22.37
N GLU A 559 -20.12 -21.18 22.32
CA GLU A 559 -19.23 -21.86 21.36
C GLU A 559 -19.56 -21.51 19.91
N GLU A 560 -20.84 -21.49 19.57
CA GLU A 560 -21.33 -21.24 18.21
C GLU A 560 -21.08 -19.80 17.75
N ILE A 561 -20.96 -18.83 18.68
CA ILE A 561 -20.56 -17.46 18.37
C ILE A 561 -19.04 -17.32 18.42
N ASP A 562 -18.39 -17.99 19.37
CA ASP A 562 -16.96 -17.87 19.63
C ASP A 562 -16.10 -18.51 18.53
N VAL A 563 -16.63 -19.48 17.78
CA VAL A 563 -15.98 -20.06 16.58
C VAL A 563 -15.80 -19.03 15.45
N LEU A 564 -16.64 -17.99 15.38
CA LEU A 564 -16.50 -16.88 14.43
C LEU A 564 -15.33 -15.96 14.79
N ASN A 565 -14.93 -15.89 16.07
CA ASN A 565 -13.94 -14.94 16.55
C ASN A 565 -12.51 -15.36 16.16
N GLY A 566 -11.97 -14.69 15.14
CA GLY A 566 -10.72 -15.07 14.50
C GLY A 566 -10.85 -16.37 13.71
N ALA A 567 -12.02 -16.66 13.12
CA ALA A 567 -12.22 -17.82 12.25
C ALA A 567 -11.14 -17.86 11.16
N LEU A 568 -10.81 -16.71 10.56
CA LEU A 568 -9.82 -16.56 9.51
C LEU A 568 -8.51 -15.94 10.01
N ASN A 569 -7.39 -16.43 9.48
CA ASN A 569 -6.14 -15.70 9.51
C ASN A 569 -6.00 -14.76 8.28
N PRO A 570 -5.08 -13.77 8.31
CA PRO A 570 -4.83 -12.89 7.15
C PRO A 570 -4.34 -13.58 5.87
N ASN A 571 -4.16 -14.91 5.86
CA ASN A 571 -3.85 -15.70 4.67
C ASN A 571 -5.06 -16.55 4.22
N ILE A 572 -6.29 -16.24 4.67
CA ILE A 572 -7.53 -16.95 4.27
C ILE A 572 -7.57 -18.41 4.75
N VAL A 573 -6.82 -18.74 5.81
CA VAL A 573 -6.84 -20.09 6.41
C VAL A 573 -7.73 -20.08 7.64
N PHE A 574 -8.72 -20.96 7.65
CA PHE A 574 -9.62 -21.19 8.79
C PHE A 574 -8.87 -21.86 9.96
N SER A 575 -9.32 -21.66 11.20
CA SER A 575 -8.95 -22.59 12.29
C SER A 575 -9.55 -23.97 12.03
N PRO A 576 -9.00 -25.03 12.61
CA PRO A 576 -9.61 -26.36 12.54
C PRO A 576 -11.10 -26.35 12.93
N GLU A 577 -11.43 -25.69 14.04
CA GLU A 577 -12.81 -25.64 14.55
C GLU A 577 -13.74 -24.86 13.60
N ALA A 578 -13.26 -23.76 13.01
CA ALA A 578 -14.05 -22.97 12.08
C ALA A 578 -14.17 -23.64 10.71
N ALA A 579 -13.14 -24.37 10.26
CA ALA A 579 -13.17 -25.13 9.02
C ALA A 579 -14.20 -26.26 9.08
N GLU A 580 -14.35 -26.90 10.26
CA GLU A 580 -15.36 -27.92 10.53
C GLU A 580 -16.77 -27.31 10.62
N ALA A 581 -16.92 -26.21 11.36
CA ALA A 581 -18.22 -25.56 11.56
C ALA A 581 -18.77 -24.85 10.30
N MET A 582 -17.89 -24.35 9.44
CA MET A 582 -18.22 -23.52 8.27
C MET A 582 -17.73 -24.24 7.01
N PRO A 583 -18.45 -25.23 6.47
CA PRO A 583 -18.04 -25.93 5.25
C PRO A 583 -17.94 -24.96 4.07
N ASP A 584 -17.39 -25.43 2.95
CA ASP A 584 -17.31 -24.61 1.74
C ASP A 584 -18.70 -24.32 1.16
N VAL A 585 -18.84 -23.20 0.46
CA VAL A 585 -20.11 -22.79 -0.16
C VAL A 585 -20.33 -23.50 -1.50
N GLU A 586 -21.59 -23.87 -1.76
CA GLU A 586 -22.05 -24.38 -3.05
C GLU A 586 -22.36 -23.21 -4.01
N ASP A 587 -22.41 -23.49 -5.32
CA ASP A 587 -22.79 -22.55 -6.38
C ASP A 587 -21.99 -21.22 -6.41
N PHE A 588 -20.73 -21.25 -6.00
CA PHE A 588 -19.80 -20.14 -6.10
C PHE A 588 -19.03 -20.18 -7.42
N VAL A 589 -19.35 -19.26 -8.34
CA VAL A 589 -18.79 -19.21 -9.68
C VAL A 589 -17.88 -17.99 -9.82
N PHE A 590 -16.62 -18.22 -10.19
CA PHE A 590 -15.65 -17.16 -10.49
C PHE A 590 -15.03 -17.40 -11.86
N ASP A 591 -15.33 -16.50 -12.80
CA ASP A 591 -14.70 -16.43 -14.11
C ASP A 591 -14.28 -14.99 -14.41
N PRO A 592 -13.03 -14.61 -14.07
CA PRO A 592 -12.55 -13.25 -14.28
C PRO A 592 -12.37 -12.91 -15.76
N GLY A 593 -12.29 -13.88 -16.67
CA GLY A 593 -12.18 -13.61 -18.11
C GLY A 593 -13.45 -12.99 -18.67
N ASN A 594 -14.59 -13.36 -18.10
CA ASN A 594 -15.92 -12.90 -18.49
C ASN A 594 -16.55 -11.96 -17.44
N ALA A 595 -15.73 -11.30 -16.61
CA ALA A 595 -16.20 -10.36 -15.57
C ALA A 595 -17.24 -10.97 -14.60
N THR A 596 -17.20 -12.29 -14.38
CA THR A 596 -18.25 -13.01 -13.65
C THR A 596 -17.76 -13.41 -12.25
N LEU A 597 -18.53 -13.01 -11.23
CA LEU A 597 -18.42 -13.52 -9.87
C LEU A 597 -19.83 -13.63 -9.29
N ARG A 598 -20.28 -14.84 -8.98
CA ARG A 598 -21.64 -15.12 -8.49
C ARG A 598 -21.63 -16.14 -7.36
N TRP A 599 -22.62 -16.03 -6.48
CA TRP A 599 -22.91 -17.05 -5.47
C TRP A 599 -24.43 -17.24 -5.38
N GLY A 600 -24.92 -18.36 -5.93
CA GLY A 600 -26.36 -18.54 -6.14
C GLY A 600 -26.97 -17.38 -6.95
N GLU A 601 -27.96 -16.70 -6.37
CA GLU A 601 -28.62 -15.54 -6.96
C GLU A 601 -27.85 -14.22 -6.76
N ILE A 602 -26.84 -14.19 -5.89
CA ILE A 602 -26.06 -12.99 -5.62
C ILE A 602 -25.06 -12.75 -6.77
N ASP A 603 -25.24 -11.66 -7.51
CA ASP A 603 -24.31 -11.19 -8.55
C ASP A 603 -23.34 -10.14 -8.00
N LEU A 604 -22.04 -10.43 -8.08
CA LEU A 604 -20.94 -9.56 -7.67
C LEU A 604 -20.12 -9.05 -8.86
N GLY A 605 -20.63 -9.16 -10.08
CA GLY A 605 -20.00 -8.61 -11.29
C GLY A 605 -19.70 -7.10 -11.16
N HIS A 606 -20.58 -6.34 -10.50
CA HIS A 606 -20.35 -4.94 -10.08
C HIS A 606 -19.03 -4.79 -9.36
N SER A 607 -18.91 -5.50 -8.25
CA SER A 607 -17.78 -5.34 -7.37
C SER A 607 -16.49 -5.82 -8.01
N LEU A 608 -16.57 -6.86 -8.84
CA LEU A 608 -15.43 -7.35 -9.59
C LEU A 608 -14.89 -6.31 -10.59
N TRP A 609 -15.78 -5.63 -11.32
CA TRP A 609 -15.38 -4.55 -12.23
C TRP A 609 -14.79 -3.36 -11.46
N GLU A 610 -15.40 -2.93 -10.34
CA GLU A 610 -14.87 -1.79 -9.58
C GLU A 610 -13.45 -2.05 -9.07
N ASP A 611 -13.17 -3.25 -8.53
CA ASP A 611 -11.81 -3.59 -8.11
C ASP A 611 -10.84 -3.69 -9.29
N ALA A 612 -11.28 -4.18 -10.45
CA ALA A 612 -10.46 -4.18 -11.66
C ALA A 612 -10.10 -2.77 -12.12
N ALA A 613 -11.11 -1.87 -12.19
CA ALA A 613 -10.98 -0.48 -12.59
C ALA A 613 -10.07 0.31 -11.64
N ILE A 614 -10.26 0.17 -10.33
CA ILE A 614 -9.42 0.82 -9.32
C ILE A 614 -7.99 0.27 -9.34
N ASN A 615 -7.81 -1.04 -9.53
CA ASN A 615 -6.48 -1.66 -9.58
C ASN A 615 -5.68 -1.20 -10.80
N ARG A 616 -6.31 -1.15 -11.97
CA ARG A 616 -5.66 -0.72 -13.23
C ARG A 616 -5.74 0.78 -13.50
N ARG A 617 -6.51 1.51 -12.69
CA ARG A 617 -6.74 2.96 -12.79
C ARG A 617 -7.30 3.39 -14.14
N ARG A 618 -8.32 2.67 -14.59
CA ARG A 618 -8.93 2.82 -15.92
C ARG A 618 -10.37 2.30 -15.96
N TYR A 619 -11.08 2.61 -17.04
CA TYR A 619 -12.46 2.18 -17.28
C TYR A 619 -12.53 0.92 -18.14
N SER A 620 -11.79 0.89 -19.24
CA SER A 620 -11.78 -0.22 -20.20
C SER A 620 -10.92 -1.36 -19.67
N ILE A 621 -11.55 -2.42 -19.14
CA ILE A 621 -10.83 -3.51 -18.48
C ILE A 621 -10.33 -4.55 -19.47
N HIS A 622 -9.04 -4.89 -19.37
CA HIS A 622 -8.43 -6.00 -20.10
C HIS A 622 -8.54 -7.27 -19.23
N TRP A 623 -9.67 -7.97 -19.30
CA TRP A 623 -9.99 -9.12 -18.44
C TRP A 623 -9.04 -10.33 -18.58
N HIS A 624 -8.40 -10.46 -19.73
CA HIS A 624 -7.39 -11.51 -19.97
C HIS A 624 -6.00 -11.16 -19.44
N CYS A 625 -5.80 -9.96 -18.88
CA CYS A 625 -4.52 -9.57 -18.27
C CYS A 625 -4.17 -10.53 -17.11
N PRO A 626 -3.08 -11.33 -17.20
CA PRO A 626 -2.80 -12.36 -16.21
C PRO A 626 -2.55 -11.80 -14.80
N GLU A 627 -1.92 -10.63 -14.71
CA GLU A 627 -1.69 -9.93 -13.44
C GLU A 627 -3.00 -9.49 -12.78
N LEU A 628 -4.00 -9.09 -13.59
CA LEU A 628 -5.31 -8.70 -13.09
C LEU A 628 -6.07 -9.92 -12.59
N GLN A 629 -6.09 -11.00 -13.37
CA GLN A 629 -6.73 -12.26 -12.96
C GLN A 629 -6.14 -12.81 -11.66
N HIS A 630 -4.83 -12.72 -11.47
CA HIS A 630 -4.20 -13.11 -10.20
C HIS A 630 -4.67 -12.26 -9.01
N TYR A 631 -4.78 -10.94 -9.20
CA TYR A 631 -5.30 -10.03 -8.18
C TYR A 631 -6.77 -10.32 -7.84
N LEU A 632 -7.62 -10.45 -8.85
CA LEU A 632 -9.04 -10.74 -8.70
C LEU A 632 -9.29 -12.12 -8.08
N GLY A 633 -8.50 -13.13 -8.46
CA GLY A 633 -8.57 -14.46 -7.84
C GLY A 633 -8.31 -14.42 -6.34
N GLY A 634 -7.34 -13.61 -5.89
CA GLY A 634 -7.12 -13.40 -4.47
C GLY A 634 -8.31 -12.75 -3.75
N LEU A 635 -9.05 -11.86 -4.41
CA LEU A 635 -10.29 -11.27 -3.86
C LEU A 635 -11.45 -12.26 -3.87
N ALA A 636 -11.57 -13.10 -4.90
CA ALA A 636 -12.58 -14.15 -4.98
C ALA A 636 -12.41 -15.17 -3.85
N GLU A 637 -11.18 -15.59 -3.54
CA GLU A 637 -10.90 -16.49 -2.40
C GLU A 637 -11.29 -15.85 -1.06
N TRP A 638 -11.00 -14.56 -0.86
CA TRP A 638 -11.47 -13.83 0.32
C TRP A 638 -13.00 -13.79 0.39
N THR A 639 -13.66 -13.54 -0.75
CA THR A 639 -15.12 -13.47 -0.87
C THR A 639 -15.76 -14.81 -0.55
N ARG A 640 -15.22 -15.92 -1.07
CA ARG A 640 -15.66 -17.29 -0.77
C ARG A 640 -15.50 -17.62 0.70
N ALA A 641 -14.38 -17.24 1.32
CA ALA A 641 -14.16 -17.46 2.75
C ALA A 641 -15.14 -16.65 3.62
N GLU A 642 -15.43 -15.39 3.27
CA GLU A 642 -16.42 -14.58 3.96
C GLU A 642 -17.86 -15.09 3.75
N ALA A 643 -18.18 -15.69 2.58
CA ALA A 643 -19.45 -16.34 2.31
C ALA A 643 -19.74 -17.50 3.28
N ARG A 644 -18.74 -18.35 3.54
CA ARG A 644 -18.83 -19.44 4.54
C ARG A 644 -19.17 -18.90 5.93
N VAL A 645 -18.52 -17.80 6.32
CA VAL A 645 -18.75 -17.12 7.60
C VAL A 645 -20.16 -16.54 7.68
N LEU A 646 -20.65 -15.90 6.62
CA LEU A 646 -22.00 -15.31 6.58
C LEU A 646 -23.11 -16.36 6.63
N GLN A 647 -22.97 -17.44 5.86
CA GLN A 647 -23.95 -18.53 5.87
C GLN A 647 -24.08 -19.15 7.26
N TYR A 648 -22.95 -19.40 7.92
CA TYR A 648 -22.93 -19.88 9.29
C TYR A 648 -23.51 -18.86 10.26
N ALA A 649 -23.09 -17.59 10.17
CA ALA A 649 -23.56 -16.54 11.08
C ALA A 649 -25.08 -16.34 11.01
N LEU A 650 -25.66 -16.28 9.81
CA LEU A 650 -27.10 -16.14 9.59
C LEU A 650 -27.87 -17.30 10.26
N LYS A 651 -27.39 -18.53 10.07
CA LYS A 651 -27.97 -19.72 10.70
C LYS A 651 -27.89 -19.61 12.23
N THR A 652 -26.70 -19.35 12.78
CA THR A 652 -26.49 -19.27 14.23
C THR A 652 -27.33 -18.18 14.89
N THR A 653 -27.44 -17.00 14.28
CA THR A 653 -28.25 -15.90 14.83
C THR A 653 -29.73 -16.23 14.79
N ARG A 654 -30.22 -16.89 13.72
CA ARG A 654 -31.61 -17.37 13.63
C ARG A 654 -31.91 -18.44 14.68
N ASP A 655 -31.09 -19.48 14.77
CA ASP A 655 -31.27 -20.60 15.71
C ASP A 655 -31.29 -20.13 17.16
N ARG A 656 -30.54 -19.07 17.48
CA ARG A 656 -30.47 -18.47 18.82
C ARG A 656 -31.45 -17.33 19.06
N ASN A 657 -32.27 -16.98 18.07
CA ASN A 657 -33.18 -15.83 18.12
C ASN A 657 -32.45 -14.53 18.54
N LEU A 658 -31.28 -14.29 17.95
CA LEU A 658 -30.48 -13.09 18.15
C LEU A 658 -30.42 -12.29 16.84
N PRO A 659 -30.49 -10.95 16.89
CA PRO A 659 -30.18 -10.14 15.74
C PRO A 659 -28.68 -10.22 15.39
N GLY A 660 -28.37 -10.32 14.11
CA GLY A 660 -27.04 -10.30 13.53
C GLY A 660 -26.79 -9.06 12.69
N ALA A 661 -25.57 -8.57 12.68
CA ALA A 661 -25.15 -7.48 11.81
C ALA A 661 -23.73 -7.68 11.30
N CYS A 662 -23.42 -7.14 10.13
CA CYS A 662 -22.06 -7.09 9.57
C CYS A 662 -21.68 -5.65 9.23
N ILE A 663 -20.40 -5.28 9.40
CA ILE A 663 -19.88 -3.97 8.98
C ILE A 663 -19.23 -4.08 7.60
N ALA A 664 -19.71 -3.29 6.65
CA ALA A 664 -19.08 -3.09 5.34
C ALA A 664 -18.45 -1.70 5.24
N LEU A 665 -17.16 -1.64 4.84
CA LEU A 665 -16.49 -0.37 4.55
C LEU A 665 -16.79 0.13 3.13
N PHE A 666 -17.08 -0.79 2.22
CA PHE A 666 -17.34 -0.51 0.81
C PHE A 666 -18.58 -1.28 0.36
N SER A 667 -19.55 -0.58 -0.22
CA SER A 667 -20.81 -1.21 -0.66
C SER A 667 -20.67 -2.01 -1.95
N CYS A 668 -19.66 -1.70 -2.77
CA CYS A 668 -19.51 -2.19 -4.14
C CYS A 668 -18.08 -2.67 -4.43
N ARG A 669 -17.29 -3.01 -3.41
CA ARG A 669 -15.93 -3.55 -3.59
C ARG A 669 -15.72 -4.83 -2.82
N LEU A 670 -14.95 -5.75 -3.39
CA LEU A 670 -14.71 -7.07 -2.84
C LEU A 670 -13.68 -7.06 -1.68
N PRO A 671 -13.85 -7.98 -0.71
CA PRO A 671 -15.01 -8.83 -0.49
C PRO A 671 -16.14 -8.10 0.26
N ASP A 672 -15.88 -6.90 0.83
CA ASP A 672 -16.80 -6.15 1.71
C ASP A 672 -18.23 -6.00 1.14
N SER A 673 -18.40 -5.84 -0.17
CA SER A 673 -19.71 -5.75 -0.82
C SER A 673 -20.56 -7.00 -0.65
N LEU A 674 -19.94 -8.17 -0.45
CA LEU A 674 -20.67 -9.42 -0.19
C LEU A 674 -21.58 -9.26 1.02
N PHE A 675 -21.16 -8.56 2.08
CA PHE A 675 -21.98 -8.32 3.26
C PHE A 675 -23.28 -7.58 2.92
N ARG A 676 -23.21 -6.60 2.03
CA ARG A 676 -24.38 -5.87 1.57
C ARG A 676 -25.30 -6.77 0.76
N PHE A 677 -24.79 -7.33 -0.34
CA PHE A 677 -25.62 -8.10 -1.29
C PHE A 677 -26.17 -9.38 -0.67
N PHE A 678 -25.43 -10.03 0.24
CA PHE A 678 -25.93 -11.17 1.01
C PHE A 678 -27.10 -10.77 1.91
N CYS A 679 -27.04 -9.62 2.57
CA CYS A 679 -28.14 -9.14 3.40
C CYS A 679 -29.32 -8.58 2.58
N GLU A 680 -29.09 -8.09 1.35
CA GLU A 680 -30.17 -7.73 0.42
C GLU A 680 -30.96 -8.97 -0.02
N GLU A 681 -30.28 -10.09 -0.29
CA GLU A 681 -30.90 -11.34 -0.74
C GLU A 681 -31.48 -12.19 0.40
N HIS A 682 -30.76 -12.32 1.52
CA HIS A 682 -31.11 -13.28 2.59
C HIS A 682 -31.34 -12.63 3.96
N GLY A 683 -31.06 -11.33 4.08
CA GLY A 683 -31.15 -10.60 5.33
C GLY A 683 -32.56 -10.11 5.64
N ASP A 684 -32.68 -9.45 6.78
CA ASP A 684 -33.86 -8.72 7.20
C ASP A 684 -33.39 -7.51 8.03
N PRO A 685 -33.94 -6.30 7.79
CA PRO A 685 -33.47 -5.07 8.45
C PRO A 685 -33.45 -5.10 9.99
N LYS A 686 -34.17 -6.02 10.63
CA LYS A 686 -34.26 -6.12 12.10
C LYS A 686 -33.47 -7.29 12.67
N SER A 687 -33.34 -8.39 11.92
CA SER A 687 -32.79 -9.65 12.42
C SER A 687 -31.44 -10.03 11.81
N PHE A 688 -31.14 -9.68 10.56
CA PHE A 688 -29.82 -9.90 9.98
C PHE A 688 -29.51 -8.86 8.90
N PHE A 689 -28.66 -7.88 9.20
CA PHE A 689 -28.52 -6.70 8.35
C PHE A 689 -27.08 -6.22 8.16
N CYS A 690 -26.84 -5.45 7.10
CA CYS A 690 -25.55 -4.84 6.79
C CYS A 690 -25.51 -3.38 7.25
N LEU A 691 -24.51 -3.05 8.06
CA LEU A 691 -24.14 -1.70 8.45
C LEU A 691 -23.03 -1.19 7.53
N GLN A 692 -23.36 -0.27 6.64
CA GLN A 692 -22.35 0.43 5.86
C GLN A 692 -21.79 1.59 6.67
N VAL A 693 -20.47 1.73 6.65
CA VAL A 693 -19.78 2.85 7.28
C VAL A 693 -18.94 3.62 6.27
N ALA A 694 -18.96 4.94 6.37
CA ALA A 694 -18.18 5.79 5.48
C ALA A 694 -17.71 7.07 6.18
N ASN A 695 -16.69 7.70 5.61
CA ASN A 695 -16.41 9.09 5.93
C ASN A 695 -17.56 9.97 5.43
N GLY A 696 -17.93 11.00 6.19
CA GLY A 696 -18.87 12.01 5.71
C GLY A 696 -18.27 12.83 4.56
N TYR A 697 -19.13 13.45 3.75
CA TYR A 697 -18.77 14.14 2.50
C TYR A 697 -18.12 15.53 2.72
N GLN A 698 -17.20 15.63 3.68
CA GLN A 698 -16.60 16.89 4.14
C GLN A 698 -15.68 17.58 3.12
N ASN A 699 -15.08 16.84 2.19
CA ASN A 699 -14.09 17.39 1.26
C ASN A 699 -14.72 18.37 0.28
N TYR A 700 -16.01 18.20 -0.02
CA TYR A 700 -16.76 19.14 -0.83
C TYR A 700 -16.77 20.55 -0.21
N PHE A 701 -16.88 20.63 1.12
CA PHE A 701 -16.93 21.90 1.85
C PHE A 701 -15.54 22.45 2.18
N THR A 702 -14.55 21.58 2.37
CA THR A 702 -13.19 21.98 2.78
C THR A 702 -12.21 22.14 1.61
N ASN A 703 -12.63 21.85 0.38
CA ASN A 703 -11.81 21.85 -0.84
C ASN A 703 -10.47 21.09 -0.66
N PHE A 704 -10.53 19.91 -0.05
CA PHE A 704 -9.36 19.06 0.23
C PHE A 704 -8.26 19.73 1.08
N SER A 705 -8.57 20.79 1.84
CA SER A 705 -7.61 21.45 2.75
C SER A 705 -7.09 20.55 3.87
N THR A 706 -7.75 19.41 4.11
CA THR A 706 -7.30 18.36 5.03
C THR A 706 -7.29 17.00 4.35
N ASN A 707 -6.31 16.17 4.73
CA ASN A 707 -6.23 14.76 4.30
C ASN A 707 -6.92 13.81 5.29
N ILE A 708 -7.49 14.33 6.38
CA ILE A 708 -8.06 13.54 7.49
C ILE A 708 -9.56 13.79 7.60
N SER A 709 -10.32 12.70 7.73
CA SER A 709 -11.75 12.73 8.02
C SER A 709 -12.01 13.16 9.47
N GLN A 710 -12.95 14.09 9.62
CA GLN A 710 -13.56 14.54 10.87
C GLN A 710 -15.05 14.15 10.95
N ARG A 711 -15.66 13.79 9.82
CA ARG A 711 -17.06 13.37 9.70
C ARG A 711 -17.19 11.87 9.45
N PHE A 712 -18.20 11.24 10.04
CA PHE A 712 -18.48 9.81 9.85
C PHE A 712 -19.97 9.54 9.73
N VAL A 713 -20.31 8.49 9.01
CA VAL A 713 -21.69 8.01 8.88
C VAL A 713 -21.71 6.49 9.03
N MET A 714 -22.81 5.98 9.59
CA MET A 714 -23.10 4.57 9.72
C MET A 714 -24.60 4.37 9.49
N ARG A 715 -24.96 3.47 8.57
CA ARG A 715 -26.34 3.23 8.16
C ARG A 715 -26.60 1.73 7.97
N ASN A 716 -27.78 1.27 8.38
CA ASN A 716 -28.33 -0.01 7.96
C ASN A 716 -28.78 0.07 6.50
N VAL A 717 -27.97 -0.47 5.59
CA VAL A 717 -28.25 -0.43 4.15
C VAL A 717 -29.18 -1.54 3.69
N THR A 718 -29.37 -2.59 4.50
CA THR A 718 -30.40 -3.61 4.23
C THR A 718 -31.82 -3.02 4.29
N GLN A 719 -32.02 -1.98 5.11
CA GLN A 719 -33.29 -1.26 5.17
C GLN A 719 -33.54 -0.37 3.93
N TYR A 720 -32.47 0.08 3.25
CA TYR A 720 -32.54 1.02 2.13
C TYR A 720 -31.66 0.54 0.96
N PRO A 721 -32.01 -0.59 0.31
CA PRO A 721 -31.18 -1.22 -0.72
C PRO A 721 -30.97 -0.35 -1.95
N GLN A 722 -31.88 0.60 -2.21
CA GLN A 722 -31.77 1.57 -3.31
C GLN A 722 -30.58 2.52 -3.17
N VAL A 723 -30.04 2.69 -1.96
CA VAL A 723 -28.93 3.61 -1.71
C VAL A 723 -27.59 2.89 -1.80
N ARG A 724 -26.69 3.37 -2.66
CA ARG A 724 -25.37 2.77 -2.84
C ARG A 724 -24.35 3.04 -1.73
N SER A 725 -24.55 4.07 -0.89
CA SER A 725 -23.66 4.38 0.23
C SER A 725 -24.40 5.08 1.36
N GLY A 726 -24.04 4.78 2.62
CA GLY A 726 -24.54 5.50 3.79
C GLY A 726 -24.21 7.00 3.79
N SER A 727 -23.30 7.46 2.93
CA SER A 727 -22.89 8.86 2.81
C SER A 727 -23.77 9.73 1.91
N PHE A 728 -24.84 9.19 1.30
CA PHE A 728 -25.80 9.96 0.50
C PHE A 728 -27.17 10.00 1.19
N PRO A 729 -27.99 11.04 0.97
CA PRO A 729 -29.32 11.09 1.55
C PRO A 729 -30.21 9.98 1.02
N ILE A 730 -31.24 9.64 1.79
CA ILE A 730 -32.38 8.84 1.33
C ILE A 730 -33.40 9.83 0.73
N PRO A 731 -33.91 9.62 -0.50
CA PRO A 731 -34.80 10.58 -1.16
C PRO A 731 -36.00 11.01 -0.29
N GLU A 732 -36.64 10.05 0.37
CA GLU A 732 -37.79 10.31 1.24
C GLU A 732 -37.43 11.16 2.45
N PHE A 733 -36.25 10.95 3.04
CA PHE A 733 -35.80 11.73 4.19
C PHE A 733 -35.36 13.12 3.78
N PHE A 734 -34.74 13.25 2.60
CA PHE A 734 -34.43 14.55 2.05
C PHE A 734 -35.72 15.37 1.83
N GLU A 735 -36.77 14.77 1.28
CA GLU A 735 -38.04 15.49 1.06
C GLU A 735 -38.64 15.97 2.38
N ASN A 736 -38.72 15.09 3.39
CA ASN A 736 -39.22 15.46 4.72
C ASN A 736 -38.36 16.57 5.36
N TYR A 737 -37.04 16.50 5.21
CA TYR A 737 -36.12 17.50 5.72
C TYR A 737 -36.29 18.85 5.00
N TYR A 738 -36.51 18.82 3.68
CA TYR A 738 -36.80 20.00 2.89
C TYR A 738 -38.07 20.70 3.37
N GLU A 739 -39.14 19.93 3.57
CA GLU A 739 -40.40 20.45 4.13
C GLU A 739 -40.22 21.06 5.53
N GLN A 740 -39.43 20.42 6.40
CA GLN A 740 -39.10 20.93 7.74
C GLN A 740 -38.27 22.22 7.71
N LYS A 741 -37.56 22.50 6.61
CA LYS A 741 -36.63 23.62 6.48
C LYS A 741 -37.16 24.79 5.67
N LYS A 742 -38.42 24.76 5.25
CA LYS A 742 -39.04 25.84 4.45
C LYS A 742 -38.83 27.23 5.04
N ASP A 743 -39.03 27.40 6.35
CA ASP A 743 -38.88 28.69 7.02
C ASP A 743 -37.41 29.16 7.10
N ASP A 744 -36.46 28.23 7.06
CA ASP A 744 -35.02 28.49 7.14
C ASP A 744 -34.36 28.70 5.76
N ILE A 745 -35.08 28.48 4.66
CA ILE A 745 -34.55 28.54 3.28
C ILE A 745 -33.77 29.83 3.00
N PRO A 746 -34.26 31.05 3.35
CA PRO A 746 -33.51 32.28 3.08
C PRO A 746 -32.10 32.28 3.68
N ALA A 747 -31.96 31.81 4.92
CA ALA A 747 -30.67 31.72 5.61
C ALA A 747 -29.77 30.62 5.04
N ILE A 748 -30.35 29.47 4.70
CA ILE A 748 -29.64 28.36 4.04
C ILE A 748 -29.10 28.80 2.67
N MET A 749 -29.92 29.51 1.90
CA MET A 749 -29.54 30.07 0.61
C MET A 749 -28.37 31.05 0.77
N GLU A 750 -28.44 31.99 1.72
CA GLU A 750 -27.34 32.93 1.99
C GLU A 750 -26.02 32.19 2.27
N ARG A 751 -26.08 31.10 3.05
CA ARG A 751 -24.91 30.29 3.40
C ARG A 751 -24.29 29.57 2.19
N PHE A 752 -25.10 29.01 1.29
CA PHE A 752 -24.63 28.07 0.27
C PHE A 752 -24.64 28.59 -1.18
N ILE A 753 -25.29 29.71 -1.48
CA ILE A 753 -25.36 30.25 -2.85
C ILE A 753 -23.97 30.54 -3.45
N GLY A 754 -22.98 30.83 -2.60
CA GLY A 754 -21.60 31.11 -3.00
C GLY A 754 -20.75 29.89 -3.33
N VAL A 755 -21.22 28.66 -3.11
CA VAL A 755 -20.40 27.44 -3.23
C VAL A 755 -19.82 27.24 -4.62
N THR A 756 -20.53 27.67 -5.66
CA THR A 756 -20.11 27.52 -7.06
C THR A 756 -18.99 28.49 -7.44
N LYS A 757 -18.78 29.56 -6.68
CA LYS A 757 -17.73 30.58 -6.89
C LYS A 757 -16.35 30.14 -6.39
N VAL A 758 -16.26 29.01 -5.70
CA VAL A 758 -14.96 28.46 -5.23
C VAL A 758 -14.15 28.02 -6.45
N LYS A 759 -12.96 28.62 -6.63
CA LYS A 759 -12.02 28.23 -7.69
C LYS A 759 -11.42 26.87 -7.34
N ARG A 760 -11.85 25.81 -8.04
CA ARG A 760 -11.37 24.43 -7.82
C ARG A 760 -10.44 23.96 -8.93
N SER A 761 -10.59 24.52 -10.13
CA SER A 761 -9.89 24.11 -11.35
C SER A 761 -8.81 25.10 -11.75
N THR A 762 -9.01 26.40 -11.47
CA THR A 762 -8.09 27.47 -11.92
C THR A 762 -7.19 28.03 -10.81
N GLU A 763 -7.30 27.51 -9.58
CA GLU A 763 -6.47 27.95 -8.46
C GLU A 763 -4.97 27.79 -8.78
N GLY A 764 -4.20 28.88 -8.65
CA GLY A 764 -2.76 28.89 -8.96
C GLY A 764 -2.38 28.97 -10.44
N THR A 765 -3.33 29.13 -11.37
CA THR A 765 -3.04 29.25 -12.82
C THR A 765 -2.82 30.71 -13.27
N SER A 766 -1.94 30.92 -14.26
CA SER A 766 -1.61 32.25 -14.80
C SER A 766 -2.54 32.66 -15.94
N GLY A 767 -3.82 32.89 -15.62
CA GLY A 767 -4.84 33.34 -16.59
C GLY A 767 -5.42 32.22 -17.48
N ARG A 768 -6.40 32.58 -18.32
CA ARG A 768 -7.09 31.61 -19.21
C ARG A 768 -6.25 31.32 -20.46
N PRO A 769 -6.10 30.04 -20.86
CA PRO A 769 -5.38 29.67 -22.08
C PRO A 769 -6.08 30.20 -23.35
N LYS A 770 -5.34 30.33 -24.45
CA LYS A 770 -5.85 30.91 -25.71
C LYS A 770 -7.02 30.09 -26.28
N GLU A 771 -6.96 28.77 -26.11
CA GLU A 771 -7.98 27.82 -26.51
C GLU A 771 -9.31 28.06 -25.78
N ALA A 772 -9.25 28.39 -24.48
CA ALA A 772 -10.44 28.76 -23.71
C ALA A 772 -11.06 30.08 -24.21
N GLN A 773 -10.23 31.07 -24.57
CA GLN A 773 -10.72 32.33 -25.15
C GLN A 773 -11.34 32.14 -26.54
N ALA A 774 -10.76 31.27 -27.37
CA ALA A 774 -11.31 30.90 -28.67
C ALA A 774 -12.66 30.19 -28.53
N LEU A 775 -12.80 29.30 -27.52
CA LEU A 775 -14.07 28.67 -27.21
C LEU A 775 -15.13 29.71 -26.82
N ASP A 776 -14.81 30.66 -25.94
CA ASP A 776 -15.74 31.74 -25.57
C ASP A 776 -16.26 32.52 -26.79
N LYS A 777 -15.40 32.77 -27.78
CA LYS A 777 -15.81 33.41 -29.04
C LYS A 777 -16.79 32.52 -29.82
N ARG A 778 -16.46 31.23 -29.99
CA ARG A 778 -17.33 30.26 -30.67
C ARG A 778 -18.70 30.13 -30.01
N LEU A 779 -18.76 30.14 -28.68
CA LEU A 779 -20.03 30.06 -27.94
C LEU A 779 -20.92 31.28 -28.23
N LYS A 780 -20.35 32.48 -28.26
CA LYS A 780 -21.08 33.71 -28.61
C LYS A 780 -21.59 33.67 -30.05
N GLU A 781 -20.76 33.23 -30.98
CA GLU A 781 -21.14 33.08 -32.40
C GLU A 781 -22.24 32.02 -32.60
N TRP A 782 -22.19 30.91 -31.86
CA TRP A 782 -23.21 29.86 -31.91
C TRP A 782 -24.56 30.37 -31.40
N ARG A 783 -24.56 31.03 -30.22
CA ARG A 783 -25.76 31.64 -29.66
C ARG A 783 -26.33 32.74 -30.57
N ALA A 784 -25.48 33.53 -31.22
CA ALA A 784 -25.91 34.58 -32.15
C ALA A 784 -26.68 34.03 -33.37
N LYS A 785 -26.43 32.78 -33.76
CA LYS A 785 -27.18 32.07 -34.81
C LYS A 785 -28.46 31.40 -34.30
N GLY A 786 -28.84 31.62 -33.04
CA GLY A 786 -29.99 30.99 -32.39
C GLY A 786 -29.72 29.58 -31.87
N GLY A 787 -28.47 29.11 -31.91
CA GLY A 787 -28.09 27.79 -31.41
C GLY A 787 -28.13 27.69 -29.88
N LYS A 788 -28.32 26.47 -29.39
CA LYS A 788 -28.34 26.12 -27.96
C LYS A 788 -27.05 25.41 -27.56
N ILE A 789 -26.70 25.47 -26.27
CA ILE A 789 -25.47 24.87 -25.76
C ILE A 789 -25.78 23.89 -24.62
N ALA A 790 -25.41 22.63 -24.79
CA ALA A 790 -25.44 21.62 -23.74
C ALA A 790 -24.01 21.34 -23.22
N CYS A 791 -23.86 20.98 -21.95
CA CYS A 791 -22.55 20.62 -21.38
C CYS A 791 -22.60 19.28 -20.66
N ALA A 792 -21.87 18.29 -21.18
CA ALA A 792 -21.59 17.03 -20.50
C ALA A 792 -20.42 17.17 -19.52
N PHE A 793 -20.66 16.78 -18.27
CA PHE A 793 -19.65 16.81 -17.22
C PHE A 793 -19.05 15.41 -17.02
N GLY A 794 -17.74 15.31 -17.22
CA GLY A 794 -16.97 14.09 -17.01
C GLY A 794 -16.69 13.80 -15.54
N LYS A 795 -16.19 12.58 -15.29
CA LYS A 795 -15.81 12.06 -13.96
C LYS A 795 -14.43 11.41 -14.02
N VAL A 796 -13.79 11.20 -12.88
CA VAL A 796 -12.65 10.28 -12.76
C VAL A 796 -13.10 8.89 -13.17
N VAL A 797 -12.53 8.36 -14.25
CA VAL A 797 -13.06 7.19 -14.97
C VAL A 797 -12.99 5.88 -14.20
N CYS A 798 -12.07 5.75 -13.24
CA CYS A 798 -11.93 4.56 -12.40
C CYS A 798 -12.80 4.59 -11.13
N ASP A 799 -13.54 5.68 -10.87
CA ASP A 799 -14.35 5.85 -9.66
C ASP A 799 -15.84 5.65 -9.96
N SER A 800 -16.42 4.53 -9.55
CA SER A 800 -17.86 4.23 -9.56
C SER A 800 -18.57 4.64 -10.87
N ALA A 801 -18.06 4.12 -11.99
CA ALA A 801 -18.62 4.30 -13.34
C ALA A 801 -18.68 2.92 -14.01
N VAL A 802 -19.49 2.01 -13.48
CA VAL A 802 -19.45 0.60 -13.86
C VAL A 802 -20.19 0.40 -15.20
N PRO A 803 -19.78 -0.53 -16.09
CA PRO A 803 -20.38 -0.72 -17.42
C PRO A 803 -21.84 -1.21 -17.44
N PHE A 804 -22.43 -1.47 -16.28
CA PHE A 804 -23.83 -1.82 -16.10
C PHE A 804 -24.49 -0.99 -14.98
N ASP A 805 -23.80 0.01 -14.42
CA ASP A 805 -24.44 1.12 -13.69
C ASP A 805 -25.08 2.09 -14.70
N GLY A 806 -25.79 1.52 -15.67
CA GLY A 806 -26.49 2.23 -16.73
C GLY A 806 -27.62 3.07 -16.17
N GLY A 807 -28.26 3.86 -17.01
CA GLY A 807 -29.55 4.44 -16.71
C GLY A 807 -30.58 4.05 -17.74
N PRO A 808 -31.80 4.60 -17.65
CA PRO A 808 -32.89 4.20 -18.53
C PRO A 808 -32.58 4.41 -20.03
N ALA A 809 -31.71 5.37 -20.35
CA ALA A 809 -31.28 5.65 -21.73
C ALA A 809 -29.95 4.99 -22.13
N HIS A 810 -29.07 4.60 -21.20
CA HIS A 810 -27.70 4.22 -21.55
C HIS A 810 -27.26 2.99 -20.77
N SER A 811 -26.59 2.08 -21.45
CA SER A 811 -26.01 0.89 -20.79
C SER A 811 -24.92 1.26 -19.79
N ASN A 812 -24.15 2.31 -20.09
CA ASN A 812 -23.09 2.83 -19.22
C ASN A 812 -22.61 4.24 -19.60
N MET A 813 -21.61 4.74 -18.86
CA MET A 813 -21.00 6.06 -19.06
C MET A 813 -20.31 6.22 -20.42
N LYS A 814 -19.66 5.18 -20.94
CA LYS A 814 -19.01 5.24 -22.27
C LYS A 814 -20.06 5.36 -23.39
N ASP A 815 -21.10 4.53 -23.32
CA ASP A 815 -22.25 4.62 -24.22
C ASP A 815 -22.93 6.00 -24.13
N TRP A 816 -23.14 6.52 -22.92
CA TRP A 816 -23.71 7.85 -22.69
C TRP A 816 -22.95 8.97 -23.41
N ILE A 817 -21.63 9.11 -23.18
CA ILE A 817 -20.89 10.24 -23.75
C ILE A 817 -20.78 10.17 -25.27
N ASN A 818 -20.64 8.97 -25.84
CA ASN A 818 -20.64 8.79 -27.28
C ASN A 818 -22.03 9.02 -27.88
N HIS A 819 -23.10 8.61 -27.18
CA HIS A 819 -24.46 8.92 -27.59
C HIS A 819 -24.70 10.44 -27.61
N CYS A 820 -24.25 11.18 -26.60
CA CYS A 820 -24.31 12.65 -26.60
C CYS A 820 -23.70 13.26 -27.88
N ILE A 821 -22.52 12.77 -28.29
CA ILE A 821 -21.83 13.28 -29.49
C ILE A 821 -22.65 12.98 -30.74
N ARG A 822 -23.14 11.75 -30.90
CA ARG A 822 -23.99 11.36 -32.05
C ARG A 822 -25.26 12.19 -32.13
N THR A 823 -25.93 12.38 -31.00
CA THR A 823 -27.23 13.08 -30.94
C THR A 823 -27.14 14.50 -31.45
N VAL A 824 -26.06 15.24 -31.14
CA VAL A 824 -25.94 16.65 -31.52
C VAL A 824 -25.47 16.89 -32.95
N GLN A 825 -24.95 15.87 -33.64
CA GLN A 825 -24.50 16.04 -35.03
C GLN A 825 -25.65 16.49 -35.94
N GLY A 826 -25.41 17.53 -36.74
CA GLY A 826 -26.42 18.09 -37.64
C GLY A 826 -27.58 18.82 -36.95
N SER A 827 -27.56 18.94 -35.62
CA SER A 827 -28.57 19.70 -34.86
C SER A 827 -28.12 21.15 -34.66
N ASN A 828 -29.03 22.01 -34.17
CA ASN A 828 -28.69 23.38 -33.76
C ASN A 828 -28.10 23.46 -32.33
N THR A 829 -27.61 22.33 -31.81
CA THR A 829 -27.03 22.21 -30.48
C THR A 829 -25.51 22.09 -30.55
N LEU A 830 -24.81 22.84 -29.71
CA LEU A 830 -23.38 22.67 -29.46
C LEU A 830 -23.19 21.94 -28.12
N LEU A 831 -22.52 20.78 -28.17
CA LEU A 831 -22.13 20.01 -26.99
C LEU A 831 -20.74 20.42 -26.50
N LEU A 832 -20.67 20.84 -25.24
CA LEU A 832 -19.42 20.97 -24.51
C LEU A 832 -19.16 19.68 -23.72
N ILE A 833 -17.94 19.18 -23.73
CA ILE A 833 -17.52 18.03 -22.93
C ILE A 833 -16.43 18.52 -21.98
N LYS A 834 -16.79 18.67 -20.71
CA LYS A 834 -15.90 19.15 -19.66
C LYS A 834 -15.37 17.98 -18.83
N PRO A 835 -14.10 17.57 -18.96
CA PRO A 835 -13.53 16.52 -18.13
C PRO A 835 -13.37 16.96 -16.67
N HIS A 836 -13.21 15.99 -15.77
CA HIS A 836 -13.22 16.25 -14.34
C HIS A 836 -11.88 16.81 -13.85
N PRO A 837 -11.82 17.97 -13.17
CA PRO A 837 -10.54 18.63 -12.85
C PRO A 837 -9.58 17.77 -12.02
N HIS A 838 -10.11 16.82 -11.24
CA HIS A 838 -9.30 15.92 -10.42
C HIS A 838 -8.74 14.68 -11.13
N GLU A 839 -8.98 14.49 -12.43
CA GLU A 839 -8.26 13.47 -13.22
C GLU A 839 -6.75 13.72 -13.24
N LEU A 840 -6.33 14.99 -13.19
CA LEU A 840 -4.92 15.40 -13.11
C LEU A 840 -4.39 15.45 -11.67
N ASN A 841 -5.26 15.28 -10.66
CA ASN A 841 -4.86 15.31 -9.26
C ASN A 841 -4.58 13.88 -8.77
N ASN A 842 -3.30 13.51 -8.65
CA ASN A 842 -2.89 12.18 -8.19
C ASN A 842 -3.30 11.84 -6.75
N GLN A 843 -3.62 12.82 -5.90
CA GLN A 843 -4.19 12.54 -4.57
C GLN A 843 -5.63 12.00 -4.67
N ILE A 844 -6.27 12.16 -5.82
CA ILE A 844 -7.63 11.71 -6.11
C ILE A 844 -7.59 10.58 -7.14
N ALA A 845 -7.20 10.84 -8.39
CA ALA A 845 -7.21 9.83 -9.45
C ALA A 845 -6.13 8.74 -9.31
N THR A 846 -5.06 8.99 -8.55
CA THR A 846 -3.96 8.04 -8.27
C THR A 846 -3.32 7.44 -9.52
N PHE A 847 -2.57 8.25 -10.27
CA PHE A 847 -1.85 7.81 -11.48
C PHE A 847 -2.78 7.06 -12.47
N PRO A 848 -3.79 7.73 -13.06
CA PRO A 848 -4.65 7.11 -14.09
C PRO A 848 -3.83 6.48 -15.23
N THR A 849 -4.39 5.45 -15.86
CA THR A 849 -3.87 4.86 -17.11
C THR A 849 -4.82 5.05 -18.29
N GLU A 850 -5.99 5.62 -18.02
CA GLU A 850 -7.02 6.04 -18.98
C GLU A 850 -7.71 7.29 -18.39
N TYR A 851 -8.11 8.20 -19.26
CA TYR A 851 -8.77 9.46 -18.94
C TYR A 851 -10.15 9.51 -19.60
N PHE A 852 -10.99 10.46 -19.18
CA PHE A 852 -12.34 10.63 -19.73
C PHE A 852 -12.34 10.88 -21.24
N ARG A 853 -11.28 11.52 -21.77
CA ARG A 853 -11.08 11.71 -23.21
C ARG A 853 -10.95 10.38 -23.97
N ASP A 854 -10.35 9.38 -23.37
CA ASP A 854 -10.08 8.09 -24.00
C ASP A 854 -11.35 7.24 -24.15
N LEU A 855 -12.46 7.66 -23.54
CA LEU A 855 -13.77 7.03 -23.71
C LEU A 855 -14.49 7.46 -24.98
N LEU A 856 -14.00 8.47 -25.70
CA LEU A 856 -14.64 9.00 -26.90
C LEU A 856 -14.20 8.19 -28.13
N ASP A 857 -15.14 7.44 -28.70
CA ASP A 857 -14.96 6.73 -29.97
C ASP A 857 -15.53 7.56 -31.13
N GLU A 858 -16.52 8.42 -30.86
CA GLU A 858 -17.17 9.26 -31.87
C GLU A 858 -16.33 10.50 -32.23
N PRO A 859 -16.21 10.84 -33.52
CA PRO A 859 -15.58 12.09 -33.92
C PRO A 859 -16.41 13.28 -33.43
N LEU A 860 -15.75 14.28 -32.83
CA LEU A 860 -16.45 15.43 -32.23
C LEU A 860 -17.27 16.26 -33.26
N GLY A 861 -16.81 16.35 -34.51
CA GLY A 861 -17.45 17.16 -35.55
C GLY A 861 -17.49 18.67 -35.21
N GLU A 862 -18.39 19.40 -35.88
CA GLU A 862 -18.60 20.84 -35.64
C GLU A 862 -19.57 21.12 -34.48
N ASN A 863 -20.33 20.13 -34.04
CA ASN A 863 -21.34 20.26 -32.98
C ASN A 863 -20.85 19.83 -31.60
N ALA A 864 -19.60 19.37 -31.44
CA ALA A 864 -19.05 19.05 -30.11
C ALA A 864 -17.65 19.64 -29.88
N VAL A 865 -17.32 19.93 -28.61
CA VAL A 865 -16.01 20.43 -28.18
C VAL A 865 -15.58 19.76 -26.89
N PHE A 866 -14.40 19.12 -26.90
CA PHE A 866 -13.75 18.65 -25.69
C PHE A 866 -12.91 19.76 -25.06
N MET A 867 -13.17 20.06 -23.79
CA MET A 867 -12.53 21.15 -23.05
C MET A 867 -11.31 20.65 -22.27
N GLY A 868 -10.36 21.53 -21.99
CA GLY A 868 -9.30 21.23 -21.02
C GLY A 868 -9.81 21.22 -19.57
N HIS A 869 -9.24 20.35 -18.73
CA HIS A 869 -9.63 20.13 -17.32
C HIS A 869 -9.74 21.43 -16.51
N ARG A 870 -8.84 22.38 -16.76
CA ARG A 870 -8.70 23.64 -16.00
C ARG A 870 -9.09 24.91 -16.77
N TRP A 871 -9.83 24.79 -17.88
CA TRP A 871 -10.19 25.97 -18.69
C TRP A 871 -11.21 26.90 -18.00
N PHE A 872 -12.20 26.32 -17.35
CA PHE A 872 -13.32 27.04 -16.73
C PHE A 872 -13.69 26.38 -15.40
N ASP A 873 -13.90 27.20 -14.38
CA ASP A 873 -14.51 26.75 -13.13
C ASP A 873 -16.03 26.58 -13.30
N MET A 874 -16.70 25.94 -12.32
CA MET A 874 -18.15 25.71 -12.41
C MET A 874 -18.96 26.99 -12.53
N HIS A 875 -18.59 28.06 -11.82
CA HIS A 875 -19.26 29.35 -11.94
C HIS A 875 -19.14 29.95 -13.36
N ASP A 876 -18.00 29.77 -14.02
CA ASP A 876 -17.80 30.27 -15.38
C ASP A 876 -18.79 29.61 -16.36
N MET A 877 -19.22 28.38 -16.07
CA MET A 877 -20.13 27.65 -16.95
C MET A 877 -21.54 28.22 -16.98
N LEU A 878 -21.95 29.02 -15.98
CA LEU A 878 -23.31 29.58 -15.87
C LEU A 878 -23.76 30.32 -17.13
N GLU A 879 -22.90 31.16 -17.70
CA GLU A 879 -23.22 31.94 -18.90
C GLU A 879 -22.92 31.18 -20.22
N ARG A 880 -22.42 29.94 -20.12
CA ARG A 880 -21.84 29.17 -21.23
C ARG A 880 -22.65 27.94 -21.62
N MET A 881 -23.71 27.61 -20.89
CA MET A 881 -24.57 26.47 -21.18
C MET A 881 -26.03 26.81 -20.90
N ASP A 882 -26.92 26.11 -21.59
CA ASP A 882 -28.37 26.14 -21.39
C ASP A 882 -28.88 24.86 -20.70
N LEU A 883 -28.15 23.76 -20.84
CA LEU A 883 -28.48 22.44 -20.29
C LEU A 883 -27.22 21.72 -19.79
N GLY A 884 -27.26 21.16 -18.58
CA GLY A 884 -26.24 20.24 -18.10
C GLY A 884 -26.58 18.78 -18.41
N LEU A 885 -25.59 17.95 -18.72
CA LEU A 885 -25.72 16.50 -18.82
C LEU A 885 -24.80 15.88 -17.78
N VAL A 886 -25.36 15.11 -16.86
CA VAL A 886 -24.63 14.52 -15.73
C VAL A 886 -24.92 13.04 -15.70
N TYR A 887 -23.88 12.22 -15.85
CA TYR A 887 -24.02 10.78 -15.65
C TYR A 887 -24.36 10.46 -14.20
N ASN A 888 -23.48 10.88 -13.28
CA ASN A 888 -23.67 10.87 -11.84
C ASN A 888 -22.59 11.77 -11.21
N GLY A 889 -22.96 12.70 -10.33
CA GLY A 889 -22.00 13.46 -9.55
C GLY A 889 -22.59 14.71 -8.90
N THR A 890 -21.88 15.26 -7.91
CA THR A 890 -22.31 16.46 -7.17
C THR A 890 -22.43 17.72 -8.03
N THR A 891 -21.95 17.67 -9.27
CA THR A 891 -22.20 18.71 -10.28
C THR A 891 -23.69 18.95 -10.48
N ALA A 892 -24.56 17.94 -10.32
CA ALA A 892 -26.02 18.14 -10.35
C ALA A 892 -26.49 19.18 -9.31
N ILE A 893 -25.90 19.17 -8.10
CA ILE A 893 -26.21 20.14 -7.03
C ILE A 893 -25.68 21.53 -7.39
N GLU A 894 -24.47 21.62 -7.92
CA GLU A 894 -23.85 22.89 -8.34
C GLU A 894 -24.67 23.56 -9.46
N LEU A 895 -25.16 22.78 -10.43
CA LEU A 895 -26.07 23.25 -11.47
C LEU A 895 -27.42 23.68 -10.90
N GLY A 896 -27.96 22.92 -9.94
CA GLY A 896 -29.21 23.25 -9.24
C GLY A 896 -29.16 24.61 -8.55
N ILE A 897 -28.09 24.90 -7.81
CA ILE A 897 -27.90 26.21 -7.15
C ILE A 897 -27.83 27.36 -8.16
N MET A 898 -27.21 27.11 -9.31
CA MET A 898 -27.12 28.05 -10.42
C MET A 898 -28.44 28.21 -11.18
N GLY A 899 -29.44 27.37 -10.93
CA GLY A 899 -30.71 27.36 -11.66
C GLY A 899 -30.58 26.83 -13.10
N VAL A 900 -29.49 26.09 -13.41
CA VAL A 900 -29.30 25.49 -14.73
C VAL A 900 -29.93 24.09 -14.71
N PRO A 901 -30.92 23.81 -15.59
CA PRO A 901 -31.52 22.49 -15.66
C PRO A 901 -30.49 21.45 -16.10
N CYS A 902 -30.59 20.22 -15.58
CA CYS A 902 -29.75 19.13 -16.04
C CYS A 902 -30.51 17.82 -16.23
N VAL A 903 -29.99 16.99 -17.14
CA VAL A 903 -30.44 15.63 -17.38
C VAL A 903 -29.52 14.67 -16.64
N LEU A 904 -30.11 13.89 -15.74
CA LEU A 904 -29.46 12.82 -14.98
C LEU A 904 -29.54 11.51 -15.77
N ALA A 905 -28.38 10.94 -16.12
CA ALA A 905 -28.32 9.84 -17.08
C ALA A 905 -27.99 8.46 -16.48
N GLY A 906 -27.39 8.38 -15.29
CA GLY A 906 -27.07 7.12 -14.61
C GLY A 906 -28.12 6.73 -13.55
N HIS A 907 -28.28 5.44 -13.27
CA HIS A 907 -29.30 4.91 -12.35
C HIS A 907 -29.29 5.57 -10.96
N PHE A 908 -28.11 5.69 -10.33
CA PHE A 908 -28.01 6.28 -9.00
C PHE A 908 -28.09 7.82 -8.96
N ALA A 909 -27.99 8.50 -10.10
CA ALA A 909 -27.97 9.96 -10.12
C ALA A 909 -29.24 10.62 -9.54
N PRO A 910 -30.47 10.23 -9.91
CA PRO A 910 -31.68 10.77 -9.29
C PRO A 910 -31.85 10.36 -7.82
N ILE A 911 -31.22 9.26 -7.39
CA ILE A 911 -31.29 8.76 -6.00
C ILE A 911 -30.34 9.57 -5.10
N ASP A 912 -29.10 9.75 -5.51
CA ASP A 912 -28.08 10.46 -4.73
C ASP A 912 -28.32 11.99 -4.70
N TYR A 913 -28.96 12.54 -5.75
CA TYR A 913 -29.21 13.97 -5.92
C TYR A 913 -30.71 14.28 -6.14
N PRO A 914 -31.58 14.00 -5.15
CA PRO A 914 -33.04 14.07 -5.29
C PRO A 914 -33.57 15.53 -5.19
N ILE A 915 -33.02 16.44 -6.00
CA ILE A 915 -33.36 17.89 -5.94
C ILE A 915 -34.34 18.35 -7.03
N GLY A 916 -34.83 17.43 -7.87
CA GLY A 916 -35.83 17.73 -8.90
C GLY A 916 -35.27 18.11 -10.28
N HIS A 917 -34.10 17.58 -10.65
CA HIS A 917 -33.63 17.60 -12.05
C HIS A 917 -34.33 16.56 -12.91
N VAL A 918 -34.15 16.63 -14.23
CA VAL A 918 -34.77 15.69 -15.18
C VAL A 918 -34.11 14.31 -15.07
N SER A 919 -34.93 13.27 -14.94
CA SER A 919 -34.52 11.87 -15.11
C SER A 919 -35.19 11.32 -16.36
N VAL A 920 -34.40 10.78 -17.29
CA VAL A 920 -34.91 10.28 -18.59
C VAL A 920 -35.48 8.88 -18.46
N ARG A 921 -36.49 8.55 -19.27
CA ARG A 921 -37.08 7.20 -19.32
C ARG A 921 -36.43 6.29 -20.37
N ASP A 922 -35.97 6.86 -21.47
CA ASP A 922 -35.39 6.12 -22.58
C ASP A 922 -34.44 7.00 -23.42
N ARG A 923 -33.84 6.39 -24.45
CA ARG A 923 -32.93 7.07 -25.38
C ARG A 923 -33.59 8.19 -26.17
N GLN A 924 -34.81 7.99 -26.64
CA GLN A 924 -35.49 8.95 -27.51
C GLN A 924 -35.82 10.23 -26.73
N GLU A 925 -36.29 10.08 -25.50
CA GLU A 925 -36.53 11.20 -24.60
C GLU A 925 -35.23 11.93 -24.25
N PHE A 926 -34.14 11.20 -24.02
CA PHE A 926 -32.82 11.81 -23.82
C PHE A 926 -32.38 12.64 -25.03
N GLU A 927 -32.56 12.13 -26.26
CA GLU A 927 -32.24 12.87 -27.49
C GLU A 927 -33.06 14.16 -27.60
N ALA A 928 -34.36 14.09 -27.33
CA ALA A 928 -35.25 15.25 -27.42
C ALA A 928 -34.84 16.36 -26.44
N TYR A 929 -34.42 16.00 -25.22
CA TYR A 929 -33.87 16.98 -24.26
C TYR A 929 -32.55 17.56 -24.75
N LEU A 930 -31.62 16.71 -25.20
CA LEU A 930 -30.30 17.14 -25.64
C LEU A 930 -30.37 18.06 -26.88
N ARG A 931 -31.30 17.80 -27.80
CA ARG A 931 -31.53 18.65 -28.98
C ARG A 931 -32.39 19.88 -28.70
N PHE A 932 -32.84 20.08 -27.45
CA PHE A 932 -33.77 21.14 -27.05
C PHE A 932 -35.12 21.09 -27.81
N GLU A 933 -35.50 19.91 -28.29
CA GLU A 933 -36.83 19.64 -28.88
C GLU A 933 -37.89 19.46 -27.78
N LYS A 934 -37.45 19.05 -26.59
CA LYS A 934 -38.25 18.98 -25.37
C LYS A 934 -37.64 19.89 -24.28
N PRO A 935 -38.42 20.76 -23.63
CA PRO A 935 -37.92 21.60 -22.54
C PRO A 935 -37.60 20.75 -21.31
N ALA A 936 -36.44 20.96 -20.69
CA ALA A 936 -36.04 20.29 -19.45
C ALA A 936 -36.79 20.88 -18.24
N GLU A 937 -37.98 20.33 -17.97
CA GLU A 937 -38.80 20.71 -16.82
C GLU A 937 -38.18 20.20 -15.52
N VAL A 938 -37.83 21.13 -14.63
CA VAL A 938 -37.24 20.88 -13.31
C VAL A 938 -38.16 21.40 -12.22
N ALA A 939 -37.91 21.02 -10.97
CA ALA A 939 -38.65 21.54 -9.83
C ALA A 939 -38.61 23.09 -9.78
N PRO A 940 -39.74 23.78 -9.52
CA PRO A 940 -39.79 25.24 -9.54
C PRO A 940 -38.90 25.89 -8.46
N ASP A 941 -38.65 25.15 -7.38
CA ASP A 941 -37.84 25.47 -6.21
C ASP A 941 -36.44 24.82 -6.27
N LEU A 942 -35.95 24.42 -7.45
CA LEU A 942 -34.68 23.70 -7.66
C LEU A 942 -33.49 24.32 -6.91
N ARG A 943 -33.37 25.66 -6.93
CA ARG A 943 -32.25 26.37 -6.27
C ARG A 943 -32.28 26.19 -4.76
N GLU A 944 -33.48 26.24 -4.18
CA GLU A 944 -33.72 26.09 -2.75
C GLU A 944 -33.45 24.64 -2.35
N ARG A 945 -34.00 23.67 -3.09
CA ARG A 945 -33.74 22.24 -2.90
C ARG A 945 -32.24 21.91 -2.96
N ALA A 946 -31.50 22.49 -3.91
CA ALA A 946 -30.06 22.29 -4.01
C ALA A 946 -29.28 22.86 -2.81
N ALA A 947 -29.68 24.03 -2.30
CA ALA A 947 -29.08 24.61 -1.09
C ALA A 947 -29.42 23.80 0.18
N VAL A 948 -30.66 23.32 0.31
CA VAL A 948 -31.07 22.46 1.42
C VAL A 948 -30.37 21.10 1.36
N TRP A 949 -30.10 20.55 0.16
CA TRP A 949 -29.27 19.34 0.03
C TRP A 949 -27.86 19.57 0.58
N LEU A 950 -27.25 20.73 0.31
CA LEU A 950 -25.95 21.07 0.90
C LEU A 950 -26.01 21.24 2.42
N ASP A 951 -27.10 21.82 2.93
CA ASP A 951 -27.32 21.92 4.37
C ASP A 951 -27.45 20.55 5.01
N TYR A 952 -28.25 19.66 4.42
CA TYR A 952 -28.39 18.26 4.83
C TYR A 952 -27.02 17.55 4.90
N MET A 953 -26.21 17.70 3.86
CA MET A 953 -24.88 17.09 3.79
C MET A 953 -23.87 17.71 4.75
N ALA A 954 -24.05 18.98 5.13
CA ALA A 954 -23.25 19.65 6.14
C ALA A 954 -23.74 19.38 7.57
N ASN A 955 -24.98 18.90 7.73
CA ASN A 955 -25.66 18.69 9.00
C ASN A 955 -24.89 17.69 9.89
N GLU A 956 -24.67 18.09 11.14
CA GLU A 956 -23.98 17.28 12.14
C GLU A 956 -24.80 16.08 12.60
N GLU A 957 -26.12 16.18 12.46
CA GLU A 957 -27.03 15.07 12.66
C GLU A 957 -26.89 14.08 11.51
N PHE A 958 -26.79 14.49 10.24
CA PHE A 958 -26.57 13.51 9.18
C PHE A 958 -25.19 12.83 9.29
N THR A 959 -24.11 13.63 9.33
CA THR A 959 -22.74 13.12 9.49
C THR A 959 -22.13 13.54 10.83
N GLN A 960 -21.74 12.55 11.62
CA GLN A 960 -21.33 12.73 13.00
C GLN A 960 -19.89 13.24 13.11
N ALA A 961 -19.63 14.15 14.06
CA ALA A 961 -18.30 14.69 14.34
C ALA A 961 -17.42 13.65 15.04
N TYR A 962 -16.74 12.81 14.26
CA TYR A 962 -15.96 11.67 14.73
C TYR A 962 -14.52 11.76 14.20
N ARG A 963 -13.57 12.11 15.08
CA ARG A 963 -12.14 12.28 14.76
C ARG A 963 -11.21 11.52 15.72
N PHE A 964 -11.62 10.36 16.24
CA PHE A 964 -10.80 9.63 17.23
C PHE A 964 -9.48 9.10 16.69
N HIS A 965 -9.40 8.76 15.41
CA HIS A 965 -8.21 8.21 14.78
C HIS A 965 -8.07 8.68 13.33
N ALA A 966 -6.86 8.62 12.79
CA ALA A 966 -6.54 9.12 11.45
C ALA A 966 -7.17 8.26 10.35
N ARG A 967 -8.27 8.74 9.77
CA ARG A 967 -8.93 8.18 8.59
C ARG A 967 -8.62 9.03 7.35
N PRO A 968 -8.09 8.44 6.26
CA PRO A 968 -7.79 9.19 5.04
C PRO A 968 -9.08 9.56 4.29
N VAL A 969 -9.10 10.76 3.69
CA VAL A 969 -10.16 11.23 2.76
C VAL A 969 -9.68 11.39 1.32
N THR A 970 -8.37 11.18 1.09
CA THR A 970 -7.73 11.16 -0.23
C THR A 970 -6.94 9.85 -0.37
N ASN A 971 -6.39 9.58 -1.55
CA ASN A 971 -5.50 8.44 -1.75
C ASN A 971 -4.10 8.64 -1.15
N LYS A 972 -3.80 9.83 -0.61
CA LYS A 972 -2.55 10.07 0.12
C LYS A 972 -2.43 9.14 1.32
N VAL A 973 -1.30 8.45 1.41
CA VAL A 973 -1.07 7.44 2.44
C VAL A 973 -0.69 8.12 3.76
N LEU A 974 -1.67 8.23 4.66
CA LEU A 974 -1.46 8.70 6.03
C LEU A 974 -0.89 7.58 6.91
N TYR A 975 0.43 7.38 6.93
CA TYR A 975 1.03 6.26 7.66
C TYR A 975 2.22 6.67 8.54
N PRO A 976 2.42 6.03 9.71
CA PRO A 976 1.53 5.07 10.37
C PRO A 976 0.20 5.69 10.85
N PRO A 977 -0.86 4.88 11.03
CA PRO A 977 -2.09 5.36 11.66
C PRO A 977 -1.83 5.78 13.11
N TYR A 978 -2.65 6.69 13.62
CA TYR A 978 -2.53 7.25 14.97
C TYR A 978 -3.89 7.68 15.53
N TRP A 979 -3.95 7.81 16.85
CA TRP A 979 -5.10 8.29 17.62
C TRP A 979 -4.98 9.78 17.97
N PHE A 980 -6.10 10.49 17.95
CA PHE A 980 -6.20 11.87 18.42
C PHE A 980 -6.46 11.88 19.93
N GLN A 981 -5.39 12.03 20.71
CA GLN A 981 -5.43 11.90 22.17
C GLN A 981 -6.43 12.83 22.85
N ASP A 982 -6.63 14.04 22.32
CA ASP A 982 -7.53 15.01 22.92
C ASP A 982 -9.00 14.55 22.80
N ASP A 983 -9.38 14.01 21.64
CA ASP A 983 -10.73 13.49 21.40
C ASP A 983 -10.98 12.24 22.25
N VAL A 984 -10.00 11.33 22.31
CA VAL A 984 -10.04 10.13 23.17
C VAL A 984 -10.21 10.50 24.66
N LYS A 985 -9.44 11.48 25.16
CA LYS A 985 -9.54 11.92 26.57
C LYS A 985 -10.88 12.56 26.89
N ARG A 986 -11.49 13.31 25.94
CA ARG A 986 -12.83 13.87 26.14
C ARG A 986 -13.86 12.75 26.28
N HIS A 987 -13.84 11.76 25.38
CA HIS A 987 -14.75 10.61 25.45
C HIS A 987 -14.57 9.77 26.73
N GLN A 988 -13.35 9.66 27.25
CA GLN A 988 -13.10 8.97 28.52
C GLN A 988 -13.67 9.70 29.74
N LYS A 989 -13.81 11.04 29.68
CA LYS A 989 -14.40 11.83 30.77
C LYS A 989 -15.92 11.78 30.74
N ALA A 990 -16.52 11.83 29.55
CA ALA A 990 -17.95 11.74 29.34
C ALA A 990 -18.22 11.07 27.99
N PRO A 991 -19.25 10.21 27.87
CA PRO A 991 -19.62 9.60 26.60
C PRO A 991 -19.79 10.66 25.50
N ASP A 992 -19.09 10.46 24.39
CA ASP A 992 -19.14 11.38 23.26
C ASP A 992 -20.48 11.24 22.52
N PRO A 993 -21.26 12.32 22.33
CA PRO A 993 -22.57 12.26 21.69
C PRO A 993 -22.54 11.61 20.30
N ALA A 994 -21.50 11.85 19.50
CA ALA A 994 -21.36 11.26 18.17
C ALA A 994 -21.22 9.73 18.23
N VAL A 995 -20.55 9.20 19.26
CA VAL A 995 -20.40 7.76 19.46
C VAL A 995 -21.74 7.13 19.86
N ILE A 996 -22.48 7.79 20.76
CA ILE A 996 -23.80 7.35 21.21
C ILE A 996 -24.80 7.35 20.05
N GLU A 997 -24.78 8.40 19.24
CA GLU A 997 -25.66 8.58 18.08
C GLU A 997 -25.38 7.52 17.01
N LEU A 998 -24.11 7.33 16.63
CA LEU A 998 -23.72 6.27 15.68
C LEU A 998 -24.15 4.90 16.18
N ALA A 999 -23.85 4.54 17.44
CA ALA A 999 -24.30 3.26 18.00
C ALA A 999 -25.83 3.14 17.98
N GLY A 1000 -26.56 4.21 18.27
CA GLY A 1000 -28.02 4.23 18.18
C GLY A 1000 -28.54 3.95 16.77
N ARG A 1001 -27.90 4.50 15.74
CA ARG A 1001 -28.25 4.22 14.33
C ARG A 1001 -28.00 2.77 13.94
N ALA A 1002 -26.89 2.19 14.40
CA ALA A 1002 -26.62 0.77 14.17
C ALA A 1002 -27.72 -0.13 14.74
N LEU A 1003 -28.36 0.30 15.82
CA LEU A 1003 -29.37 -0.47 16.54
C LEU A 1003 -30.81 -0.08 16.18
N GLY A 1004 -31.01 0.88 15.27
CA GLY A 1004 -32.35 1.39 14.92
C GLY A 1004 -33.02 2.20 16.04
N GLU A 1005 -32.24 2.73 16.99
CA GLU A 1005 -32.71 3.53 18.12
C GLU A 1005 -32.67 5.05 17.83
N ARG A 1006 -31.87 5.43 16.83
CA ARG A 1006 -31.67 6.81 16.36
C ARG A 1006 -31.78 6.84 14.85
N PHE A 1007 -32.22 7.97 14.31
CA PHE A 1007 -32.52 8.10 12.89
C PHE A 1007 -31.90 9.35 12.30
N GLU A 1008 -31.75 9.34 10.98
CA GLU A 1008 -31.23 10.47 10.23
C GLU A 1008 -32.26 11.60 10.15
N PRO A 1009 -31.83 12.86 9.91
CA PRO A 1009 -32.75 13.97 9.69
C PRO A 1009 -33.75 13.64 8.58
N GLY A 1010 -35.01 14.03 8.77
CA GLY A 1010 -36.10 13.73 7.84
C GLY A 1010 -36.72 12.33 7.98
N PHE A 1011 -36.26 11.50 8.92
CA PHE A 1011 -36.95 10.25 9.25
C PHE A 1011 -38.34 10.55 9.83
N ALA A 1012 -39.39 9.97 9.25
CA ALA A 1012 -40.75 10.11 9.76
C ALA A 1012 -40.92 9.27 11.03
N THR A 1013 -40.87 9.89 12.21
CA THR A 1013 -41.33 9.24 13.43
C THR A 1013 -42.83 9.08 13.32
N ALA A 1014 -43.33 7.84 13.13
CA ALA A 1014 -44.74 7.56 13.37
C ALA A 1014 -45.11 8.16 14.73
N ALA A 1015 -46.14 9.01 14.76
CA ALA A 1015 -46.64 9.59 15.99
C ALA A 1015 -46.91 8.45 16.98
N VAL A 1016 -46.05 8.31 17.99
CA VAL A 1016 -46.33 7.44 19.12
C VAL A 1016 -47.56 8.07 19.77
N PRO A 1017 -48.71 7.39 19.84
CA PRO A 1017 -49.84 7.91 20.58
C PRO A 1017 -49.38 8.08 22.02
N VAL A 1018 -49.55 9.32 22.53
CA VAL A 1018 -49.18 9.75 23.89
C VAL A 1018 -49.75 8.82 24.95
#